data_AF-A0A534NPR6-F1
#
_entry.id   AF-A0A534NPR6-F1
#
_cell.length_a   1.000
_cell.length_b   1.000
_cell.length_c   1.000
_cell.angle_alpha   90.00
_cell.angle_beta   90.00
_cell.angle_gamma   90.00
#
_symmetry.space_group_name_H-M   'P 1'
#
loop_
_entity.id
_entity.type
_entity.pdbx_description
1 polymer ?
#
loop_
_entity_poly.entity_id
_entity_poly.type
_entity_poly.pdbx_seq_one_letter_code
_entity_poly.pdbx_strand_id
1 'polypeptide(L)'
;KAPLLLASPKVVERLGALPGLRTLTLPDVLRGSDEAGLPPLRRSAAADDVASVLFTSGTTGKPKGVVLTHRNFASLAAKIAGLFDLRVGEGVLSVLPLHHTFEFSCGLLVPLMLGAEITYLDELTADRLSDALNTGRIHALIGVPALWQLLHRRLTQELASRPRAVEAAIQAAMALHGELRNRTPFNVGKLLFWPIHNRFGGKLRLLVSGGSALPEEVQKAFHELGFDLTEGYGLTEAAPVLSVTMPENRLRTGTVGPPLPGVEIRIENPDADGVGEVLAKGPNVMAGYLDDPEATREVLAGGWLRTGDLGRLDEDGHLTLVGRKKDLILDASGKNVYPDELEEIYGASPRIKELSIVGLPDGKGHERVACLCVPAAREDRAKVEEHFARISAELPFWKRVKVLHFWDGDLPKTATRKVKRPLVVAELLRLEKATAAATQLATEPAGSDAWLYDLLADLAQKPRGSVNAQTRLVADLGFDSLLVAELTVALEKAGVKPPPESESATITTAGELARRIEKRGDNGAHERDATLAQKKDDDIFIPGPVAAAGRAAISFFQKALYGGVFEIDVSGQANVPANGAFLVAANHTSHLDVGLVKIALRDEGTKLASLAARDYFFDNPWKRAWFGNFTNLVPIQRRGSLKESLHTAVRTLELGYHLLIFPEGTRSPDGELQEFKPAIAYLSFAAGADILPVYLEGTHEAMPKGAFLPDPRKRRNLIVRIGPVLRYEELRGATQGLARSAAHKEVTRLVRLSIEALRDGKPPPEVGRPGRLLEASR
;
A
#
# COMPACT_ATOMS: atom_id res chain seq x y z
N LYS A 1 -56.15 -1.32 35.60
CA LYS A 1 -55.82 0.11 35.35
C LYS A 1 -54.51 0.39 36.08
N ALA A 2 -53.52 1.01 35.44
CA ALA A 2 -52.31 1.41 36.16
C ALA A 2 -52.71 2.37 37.29
N PRO A 3 -52.23 2.21 38.53
CA PRO A 3 -52.54 3.10 39.65
C PRO A 3 -51.62 4.33 39.70
N LEU A 4 -50.61 4.38 38.83
CA LEU A 4 -49.53 5.35 38.85
C LEU A 4 -49.16 5.79 37.42
N LEU A 5 -48.99 7.10 37.24
CA LEU A 5 -48.42 7.74 36.05
C LEU A 5 -47.09 8.38 36.43
N LEU A 6 -46.02 7.98 35.76
CA LEU A 6 -44.69 8.57 35.89
C LEU A 6 -44.34 9.27 34.58
N ALA A 7 -44.16 10.59 34.61
CA ALA A 7 -43.90 11.36 33.40
C ALA A 7 -42.99 12.57 33.67
N SER A 8 -42.50 13.21 32.60
CA SER A 8 -41.76 14.47 32.75
C SER A 8 -42.71 15.57 33.27
N PRO A 9 -42.21 16.60 33.99
CA PRO A 9 -43.05 17.70 34.47
C PRO A 9 -43.93 18.32 33.37
N LYS A 10 -43.36 18.50 32.18
CA LYS A 10 -44.04 19.04 31.00
C LYS A 10 -45.20 18.17 30.50
N VAL A 11 -45.08 16.84 30.65
CA VAL A 11 -46.15 15.89 30.27
C VAL A 11 -47.22 15.85 31.36
N VAL A 12 -46.84 15.89 32.64
CA VAL A 12 -47.79 15.99 33.76
C VAL A 12 -48.62 17.26 33.67
N GLU A 13 -47.99 18.40 33.39
CA GLU A 13 -48.65 19.68 33.19
C GLU A 13 -49.67 19.63 32.03
N ARG A 14 -49.30 18.98 30.92
CA ARG A 14 -50.21 18.82 29.76
C ARG A 14 -51.37 17.87 30.01
N LEU A 15 -51.16 16.82 30.81
CA LEU A 15 -52.20 15.83 31.11
C LEU A 15 -53.15 16.30 32.22
N GLY A 16 -52.71 17.22 33.07
CA GLY A 16 -53.46 17.68 34.23
C GLY A 16 -53.69 16.57 35.26
N ALA A 17 -54.56 16.84 36.25
CA ALA A 17 -54.92 15.84 37.26
C ALA A 17 -55.85 14.78 36.68
N LEU A 18 -55.39 13.53 36.64
CA LEU A 18 -56.18 12.38 36.19
C LEU A 18 -56.86 11.69 37.39
N PRO A 19 -58.20 11.65 37.48
CA PRO A 19 -58.90 11.07 38.63
C PRO A 19 -58.57 9.59 38.83
N GLY A 20 -58.17 9.22 40.05
CA GLY A 20 -57.84 7.85 40.43
C GLY A 20 -56.46 7.36 39.97
N LEU A 21 -55.62 8.24 39.41
CA LEU A 21 -54.27 7.94 38.98
C LEU A 21 -53.27 8.82 39.74
N ARG A 22 -52.44 8.21 40.59
CA ARG A 22 -51.37 8.95 41.26
C ARG A 22 -50.38 9.40 40.19
N THR A 23 -50.08 10.69 40.10
CA THR A 23 -49.13 11.21 39.12
C THR A 23 -47.87 11.68 39.83
N LEU A 24 -46.71 11.21 39.39
CA LEU A 24 -45.40 11.58 39.92
C LEU A 24 -44.54 12.11 38.77
N THR A 25 -43.81 13.20 39.03
CA THR A 25 -42.82 13.65 38.05
C THR A 25 -41.54 12.82 38.19
N LEU A 26 -40.82 12.66 37.08
CA LEU A 26 -39.47 12.05 37.09
C LEU A 26 -38.53 12.69 38.14
N PRO A 27 -38.46 14.03 38.29
CA PRO A 27 -37.71 14.67 39.36
C PRO A 27 -38.14 14.25 40.78
N ASP A 28 -39.45 14.17 41.07
CA ASP A 28 -39.96 13.77 42.40
C ASP A 28 -39.48 12.38 42.78
N VAL A 29 -39.46 11.47 41.80
CA VAL A 29 -39.00 10.09 42.03
C VAL A 29 -37.48 10.03 42.17
N LEU A 30 -36.73 10.81 41.39
CA LEU A 30 -35.26 10.76 41.40
C LEU A 30 -34.65 11.46 42.62
N ARG A 31 -35.16 12.65 42.97
CA ARG A 31 -34.61 13.49 44.05
C ARG A 31 -35.30 13.25 45.38
N GLY A 32 -36.42 12.53 45.36
CA GLY A 32 -37.35 12.49 46.49
C GLY A 32 -38.24 13.73 46.46
N SER A 33 -39.40 13.59 47.08
CA SER A 33 -40.38 14.66 47.22
C SER A 33 -41.09 14.47 48.55
N ASP A 34 -40.94 15.45 49.43
CA ASP A 34 -41.62 15.46 50.73
C ASP A 34 -43.14 15.57 50.53
N GLU A 35 -43.60 16.36 49.55
CA GLU A 35 -45.02 16.46 49.18
C GLU A 35 -45.59 15.13 48.69
N ALA A 36 -44.81 14.35 47.95
CA ALA A 36 -45.24 13.04 47.47
C ALA A 36 -44.95 11.90 48.46
N GLY A 37 -44.33 12.17 49.62
CA GLY A 37 -43.90 11.16 50.59
C GLY A 37 -42.91 10.15 50.01
N LEU A 38 -42.04 10.59 49.09
CA LEU A 38 -41.07 9.75 48.40
C LEU A 38 -39.67 10.09 48.88
N PRO A 39 -38.93 9.14 49.48
CA PRO A 39 -37.52 9.36 49.74
C PRO A 39 -36.75 9.51 48.41
N PRO A 40 -35.60 10.19 48.41
CA PRO A 40 -34.72 10.20 47.25
C PRO A 40 -34.40 8.78 46.83
N LEU A 41 -34.56 8.46 45.54
CA LEU A 41 -34.20 7.16 45.01
C LEU A 41 -32.66 7.04 44.98
N ARG A 42 -32.07 6.74 46.14
CA ARG A 42 -30.64 6.38 46.24
C ARG A 42 -30.48 4.91 45.86
N ARG A 43 -30.44 4.63 44.55
CA ARG A 43 -29.83 3.38 44.09
C ARG A 43 -28.32 3.57 44.09
N SER A 44 -27.65 3.07 45.12
CA SER A 44 -26.22 2.80 45.01
C SER A 44 -26.04 1.61 44.08
N ALA A 45 -25.27 1.78 43.01
CA ALA A 45 -24.79 0.66 42.20
C ALA A 45 -23.40 0.27 42.71
N ALA A 46 -23.15 -1.04 42.85
CA ALA A 46 -21.81 -1.55 43.01
C ALA A 46 -21.03 -1.37 41.69
N ALA A 47 -19.69 -1.33 41.77
CA ALA A 47 -18.86 -1.16 40.59
C ALA A 47 -19.09 -2.27 39.55
N ASP A 48 -19.37 -3.50 39.99
CA ASP A 48 -19.55 -4.66 39.12
C ASP A 48 -21.02 -4.89 38.71
N ASP A 49 -21.94 -4.02 39.12
CA ASP A 49 -23.32 -4.04 38.63
C ASP A 49 -23.36 -3.63 37.15
N VAL A 50 -24.28 -4.25 36.40
CA VAL A 50 -24.51 -3.94 34.99
C VAL A 50 -25.00 -2.50 34.84
N ALA A 51 -24.25 -1.70 34.10
CA ALA A 51 -24.59 -0.31 33.79
C ALA A 51 -25.30 -0.18 32.43
N SER A 52 -24.89 -0.97 31.43
CA SER A 52 -25.47 -0.93 30.09
C SER A 52 -25.33 -2.26 29.36
N VAL A 53 -26.29 -2.55 28.47
CA VAL A 53 -26.20 -3.63 27.49
C VAL A 53 -26.29 -3.03 26.10
N LEU A 54 -25.21 -3.13 25.33
CA LEU A 54 -25.12 -2.54 24.00
C LEU A 54 -25.08 -3.62 22.94
N PHE A 55 -25.99 -3.56 21.98
CA PHE A 55 -26.09 -4.57 20.92
C PHE A 55 -25.13 -4.28 19.78
N THR A 56 -24.29 -5.27 19.45
CA THR A 56 -23.43 -5.24 18.28
C THR A 56 -23.99 -6.17 17.19
N SER A 57 -23.86 -5.77 15.93
CA SER A 57 -24.16 -6.66 14.80
C SER A 57 -23.07 -7.74 14.73
N GLY A 58 -23.28 -8.86 15.42
CA GLY A 58 -22.33 -9.96 15.47
C GLY A 58 -22.00 -10.49 14.07
N THR A 59 -20.81 -11.10 13.92
CA THR A 59 -20.33 -11.64 12.63
C THR A 59 -21.22 -12.74 12.05
N THR A 60 -22.09 -13.34 12.86
CA THR A 60 -23.06 -14.38 12.48
C THR A 60 -24.41 -13.81 12.04
N GLY A 61 -24.57 -12.47 12.02
CA GLY A 61 -25.82 -11.80 11.68
C GLY A 61 -26.84 -11.70 12.82
N LYS A 62 -26.68 -12.47 13.91
CA LYS A 62 -27.45 -12.29 15.15
C LYS A 62 -26.83 -11.18 16.01
N PRO A 63 -27.60 -10.16 16.42
CA PRO A 63 -27.12 -9.14 17.35
C PRO A 63 -26.67 -9.78 18.68
N LYS A 64 -25.52 -9.36 19.19
CA LYS A 64 -24.99 -9.80 20.51
C LYS A 64 -25.08 -8.63 21.49
N GLY A 65 -25.68 -8.85 22.65
CA GLY A 65 -25.73 -7.85 23.72
C GLY A 65 -24.44 -7.87 24.53
N VAL A 66 -23.64 -6.81 24.48
CA VAL A 66 -22.40 -6.67 25.26
C VAL A 66 -22.76 -6.11 26.63
N VAL A 67 -22.47 -6.87 27.69
CA VAL A 67 -22.78 -6.48 29.08
C VAL A 67 -21.62 -5.67 29.66
N LEU A 68 -21.87 -4.39 29.94
CA LEU A 68 -20.89 -3.45 30.49
C LEU A 68 -21.30 -2.99 31.89
N THR A 69 -20.34 -3.02 32.83
CA THR A 69 -20.54 -2.64 34.23
C THR A 69 -20.19 -1.18 34.50
N HIS A 70 -20.55 -0.68 35.68
CA HIS A 70 -20.12 0.64 36.15
C HIS A 70 -18.59 0.77 36.18
N ARG A 71 -17.86 -0.29 36.58
CA ARG A 71 -16.40 -0.35 36.58
C ARG A 71 -15.83 -0.18 35.17
N ASN A 72 -16.46 -0.80 34.16
CA ASN A 72 -15.98 -0.68 32.79
C ASN A 72 -15.96 0.78 32.34
N PHE A 73 -17.09 1.48 32.46
CA PHE A 73 -17.19 2.88 32.06
C PHE A 73 -16.39 3.83 32.95
N ALA A 74 -16.45 3.67 34.28
CA ALA A 74 -15.75 4.56 35.20
C ALA A 74 -14.23 4.47 35.03
N SER A 75 -13.70 3.26 34.83
CA SER A 75 -12.26 3.06 34.58
C SER A 75 -11.82 3.66 33.24
N LEU A 76 -12.63 3.54 32.18
CA LEU A 76 -12.35 4.19 30.91
C LEU A 76 -12.41 5.71 31.03
N ALA A 77 -13.50 6.25 31.59
CA ALA A 77 -13.73 7.68 31.68
C ALA A 77 -12.60 8.37 32.45
N ALA A 78 -12.17 7.81 33.58
CA ALA A 78 -11.05 8.31 34.36
C ALA A 78 -9.73 8.38 33.55
N LYS A 79 -9.47 7.37 32.71
CA LYS A 79 -8.26 7.34 31.86
C LYS A 79 -8.33 8.40 30.75
N ILE A 80 -9.44 8.46 30.03
CA ILE A 80 -9.65 9.40 28.92
C ILE A 80 -9.61 10.85 29.44
N ALA A 81 -10.16 11.13 30.62
CA ALA A 81 -10.08 12.44 31.26
C ALA A 81 -8.66 12.90 31.57
N GLY A 82 -7.72 11.97 31.81
CA GLY A 82 -6.31 12.31 32.00
C GLY A 82 -5.57 12.58 30.68
N LEU A 83 -6.09 12.12 29.55
CA LEU A 83 -5.46 12.26 28.23
C LEU A 83 -5.97 13.46 27.45
N PHE A 84 -7.22 13.85 27.67
CA PHE A 84 -7.85 14.98 27.00
C PHE A 84 -8.18 16.06 28.01
N ASP A 85 -7.44 17.17 27.95
CA ASP A 85 -7.66 18.33 28.80
C ASP A 85 -8.94 19.05 28.39
N LEU A 86 -10.10 18.60 28.85
CA LEU A 86 -11.39 19.29 28.73
C LEU A 86 -11.78 19.84 30.11
N ARG A 87 -12.20 21.11 30.17
CA ARG A 87 -12.43 21.83 31.42
C ARG A 87 -13.86 22.33 31.58
N VAL A 88 -14.19 22.70 32.81
CA VAL A 88 -15.45 23.40 33.13
C VAL A 88 -15.56 24.68 32.27
N GLY A 89 -16.69 24.80 31.55
CA GLY A 89 -16.96 25.92 30.66
C GLY A 89 -16.47 25.73 29.22
N GLU A 90 -15.70 24.68 28.94
CA GLU A 90 -15.48 24.17 27.59
C GLU A 90 -16.60 23.20 27.19
N GLY A 91 -16.62 22.77 25.93
CA GLY A 91 -17.71 21.94 25.43
C GLY A 91 -17.33 21.06 24.25
N VAL A 92 -18.13 20.02 24.06
CA VAL A 92 -17.98 18.99 23.05
C VAL A 92 -19.19 19.01 22.14
N LEU A 93 -18.96 18.94 20.82
CA LEU A 93 -20.03 18.77 19.86
C LEU A 93 -20.28 17.27 19.61
N SER A 94 -21.49 16.82 19.91
CA SER A 94 -21.96 15.47 19.65
C SER A 94 -22.53 15.36 18.24
N VAL A 95 -21.94 14.47 17.44
CA VAL A 95 -22.35 14.19 16.05
C VAL A 95 -22.54 12.70 15.77
N LEU A 96 -22.28 11.84 16.76
CA LEU A 96 -22.42 10.39 16.64
C LEU A 96 -23.67 9.92 17.41
N PRO A 97 -24.25 8.76 17.05
CA PRO A 97 -25.40 8.22 17.78
C PRO A 97 -25.04 7.73 19.19
N LEU A 98 -25.83 8.13 20.20
CA LEU A 98 -25.65 7.74 21.61
C LEU A 98 -25.77 6.23 21.90
N HIS A 99 -26.36 5.44 21.00
CA HIS A 99 -26.43 3.98 21.16
C HIS A 99 -25.10 3.28 20.82
N HIS A 100 -24.12 4.00 20.26
CA HIS A 100 -22.77 3.50 20.10
C HIS A 100 -21.93 3.83 21.33
N THR A 101 -21.18 2.83 21.79
CA THR A 101 -20.35 2.92 23.00
C THR A 101 -19.35 4.07 22.95
N PHE A 102 -18.83 4.43 21.76
CA PHE A 102 -17.85 5.50 21.62
C PHE A 102 -18.44 6.87 21.96
N GLU A 103 -19.62 7.18 21.41
CA GLU A 103 -20.32 8.41 21.76
C GLU A 103 -20.83 8.35 23.21
N PHE A 104 -21.39 7.22 23.62
CA PHE A 104 -21.91 7.03 24.97
C PHE A 104 -20.84 7.28 26.04
N SER A 105 -19.63 6.74 25.87
CA SER A 105 -18.54 6.96 26.83
C SER A 105 -17.84 8.31 26.62
N CYS A 106 -17.33 8.59 25.43
CA CYS A 106 -16.42 9.71 25.19
C CYS A 106 -17.16 11.02 24.87
N GLY A 107 -18.35 10.95 24.26
CA GLY A 107 -19.18 12.11 23.95
C GLY A 107 -20.17 12.50 25.05
N LEU A 108 -20.55 11.55 25.92
CA LEU A 108 -21.50 11.78 27.02
C LEU A 108 -20.86 11.66 28.41
N LEU A 109 -20.36 10.48 28.80
CA LEU A 109 -19.91 10.25 30.18
C LEU A 109 -18.66 11.08 30.55
N VAL A 110 -17.66 11.14 29.67
CA VAL A 110 -16.41 11.87 29.92
C VAL A 110 -16.65 13.38 30.06
N PRO A 111 -17.36 14.06 29.14
CA PRO A 111 -17.62 15.50 29.28
C PRO A 111 -18.41 15.82 30.54
N LEU A 112 -19.42 15.01 30.89
CA LEU A 112 -20.17 15.19 32.14
C LEU A 112 -19.30 15.04 33.38
N MET A 113 -18.39 14.05 33.38
CA MET A 113 -17.45 13.84 34.48
C MET A 113 -16.47 15.03 34.66
N LEU A 114 -16.09 15.67 33.55
CA LEU A 114 -15.19 16.83 33.54
C LEU A 114 -15.92 18.19 33.75
N GLY A 115 -17.25 18.18 33.78
CA GLY A 115 -18.07 19.40 33.86
C GLY A 115 -18.09 20.23 32.58
N ALA A 116 -17.81 19.61 31.43
CA ALA A 116 -17.90 20.23 30.12
C ALA A 116 -19.35 20.22 29.58
N GLU A 117 -19.66 21.17 28.71
CA GLU A 117 -20.94 21.27 28.01
C GLU A 117 -21.01 20.30 26.83
N ILE A 118 -22.18 19.70 26.56
CA ILE A 118 -22.38 18.86 25.38
C ILE A 118 -23.44 19.52 24.50
N THR A 119 -23.07 19.83 23.26
CA THR A 119 -23.98 20.36 22.25
C THR A 119 -24.43 19.22 21.34
N TYR A 120 -25.74 19.03 21.21
CA TYR A 120 -26.34 18.05 20.29
C TYR A 120 -26.93 18.76 19.08
N LEU A 121 -26.73 18.18 17.90
CA LEU A 121 -27.40 18.60 16.67
C LEU A 121 -28.73 17.85 16.52
N ASP A 122 -29.77 18.57 16.10
CA ASP A 122 -31.04 17.99 15.66
C ASP A 122 -30.87 17.19 14.38
N GLU A 123 -30.06 17.71 13.45
CA GLU A 123 -29.69 17.08 12.18
C GLU A 123 -28.23 17.33 11.84
N LEU A 124 -27.54 16.30 11.32
CA LEU A 124 -26.16 16.42 10.85
C LEU A 124 -26.10 17.03 9.44
N THR A 125 -26.37 18.33 9.36
CA THR A 125 -26.21 19.12 8.13
C THR A 125 -25.02 20.07 8.25
N ALA A 126 -24.49 20.50 7.10
CA ALA A 126 -23.38 21.45 7.03
C ALA A 126 -23.68 22.77 7.75
N ASP A 127 -24.89 23.29 7.59
CA ASP A 127 -25.30 24.57 8.15
C ASP A 127 -25.46 24.47 9.67
N ARG A 128 -26.10 23.40 10.16
CA ARG A 128 -26.22 23.13 11.61
C ARG A 128 -24.88 22.92 12.27
N LEU A 129 -23.99 22.15 11.63
CA LEU A 129 -22.62 21.95 12.11
C LEU A 129 -21.87 23.29 12.21
N SER A 130 -21.94 24.12 11.16
CA SER A 130 -21.27 25.43 11.16
C SER A 130 -21.86 26.38 12.20
N ASP A 131 -23.18 26.41 12.36
CA ASP A 131 -23.86 27.24 13.36
C ASP A 131 -23.44 26.85 14.78
N ALA A 132 -23.45 25.55 15.10
CA ALA A 132 -23.02 25.06 16.40
C ALA A 132 -21.54 25.36 16.70
N LEU A 133 -20.65 25.22 15.71
CA LEU A 133 -19.24 25.58 15.86
C LEU A 133 -19.03 27.07 16.13
N ASN A 134 -19.83 27.94 15.49
CA ASN A 134 -19.69 29.40 15.60
C ASN A 134 -20.35 29.98 16.85
N THR A 135 -21.52 29.49 17.22
CA THR A 135 -22.32 30.01 18.35
C THR A 135 -22.01 29.29 19.66
N GLY A 136 -21.62 28.02 19.59
CA GLY A 136 -21.34 27.18 20.76
C GLY A 136 -19.97 27.38 21.41
N ARG A 137 -19.77 26.66 22.51
CA ARG A 137 -18.48 26.53 23.20
C ARG A 137 -17.78 25.23 22.78
N ILE A 138 -17.58 25.04 21.48
CA ILE A 138 -17.05 23.78 20.96
C ILE A 138 -15.51 23.81 20.96
N HIS A 139 -14.93 22.99 21.84
CA HIS A 139 -13.48 22.82 22.00
C HIS A 139 -13.02 21.44 21.55
N ALA A 140 -13.91 20.45 21.62
CA ALA A 140 -13.67 19.11 21.10
C ALA A 140 -14.79 18.60 20.18
N LEU A 141 -14.42 17.74 19.24
CA LEU A 141 -15.33 17.04 18.34
C LEU A 141 -14.86 15.61 18.16
N ILE A 142 -15.77 14.66 18.38
CA ILE A 142 -15.52 13.24 18.18
C ILE A 142 -16.25 12.81 16.91
N GLY A 143 -15.58 12.07 16.05
CA GLY A 143 -16.09 11.72 14.73
C GLY A 143 -15.60 10.37 14.23
N VAL A 144 -16.23 9.92 13.16
CA VAL A 144 -15.75 8.78 12.36
C VAL A 144 -14.93 9.29 11.17
N PRO A 145 -14.03 8.48 10.57
CA PRO A 145 -13.25 8.87 9.39
C PRO A 145 -14.05 9.51 8.26
N ALA A 146 -15.29 9.06 8.02
CA ALA A 146 -16.16 9.65 6.99
C ALA A 146 -16.48 11.14 7.23
N LEU A 147 -16.59 11.58 8.49
CA LEU A 147 -16.78 12.99 8.82
C LEU A 147 -15.54 13.79 8.45
N TRP A 148 -14.36 13.31 8.82
CA TRP A 148 -13.08 13.97 8.54
C TRP A 148 -12.78 14.04 7.05
N GLN A 149 -13.07 12.97 6.30
CA GLN A 149 -12.97 12.93 4.84
C GLN A 149 -13.91 13.94 4.18
N LEU A 150 -15.15 14.06 4.67
CA LEU A 150 -16.10 15.06 4.15
C LEU A 150 -15.58 16.48 4.35
N LEU A 151 -15.08 16.79 5.55
CA LEU A 151 -14.51 18.09 5.88
C LEU A 151 -13.25 18.36 5.04
N HIS A 152 -12.35 17.39 4.92
CA HIS A 152 -11.17 17.47 4.07
C HIS A 152 -11.54 17.78 2.62
N ARG A 153 -12.44 16.99 2.02
CA ARG A 153 -12.89 17.20 0.64
C ARG A 153 -13.44 18.62 0.41
N ARG A 154 -14.21 19.14 1.37
CA ARG A 154 -14.76 20.50 1.28
C ARG A 154 -13.66 21.56 1.34
N LEU A 155 -12.68 21.40 2.23
CA LEU A 155 -11.52 22.29 2.31
C LEU A 155 -10.74 22.26 0.99
N THR A 156 -10.45 21.08 0.46
CA THR A 156 -9.71 20.92 -0.79
C THR A 156 -10.46 21.53 -1.98
N GLN A 157 -11.77 21.33 -2.08
CA GLN A 157 -12.60 21.97 -3.12
C GLN A 157 -12.60 23.49 -3.00
N GLU A 158 -12.65 24.02 -1.79
CA GLU A 158 -12.58 25.46 -1.58
C GLU A 158 -11.20 26.03 -1.95
N LEU A 159 -10.11 25.35 -1.59
CA LEU A 159 -8.76 25.74 -1.99
C LEU A 159 -8.63 25.73 -3.53
N ALA A 160 -9.12 24.69 -4.19
CA ALA A 160 -9.10 24.55 -5.65
C ALA A 160 -9.97 25.61 -6.38
N SER A 161 -10.94 26.21 -5.68
CA SER A 161 -11.73 27.33 -6.23
C SER A 161 -10.97 28.66 -6.27
N ARG A 162 -9.81 28.75 -5.59
CA ARG A 162 -8.96 29.94 -5.58
C ARG A 162 -8.08 29.99 -6.84
N PRO A 163 -7.51 31.16 -7.19
CA PRO A 163 -6.52 31.23 -8.26
C PRO A 163 -5.36 30.26 -7.99
N ARG A 164 -4.87 29.55 -9.02
CA ARG A 164 -3.82 28.51 -8.89
C ARG A 164 -2.58 28.96 -8.11
N ALA A 165 -2.18 30.23 -8.25
CA ALA A 165 -1.06 30.78 -7.51
C ALA A 165 -1.31 30.84 -5.99
N VAL A 166 -2.55 31.17 -5.60
CA VAL A 166 -2.98 31.22 -4.19
C VAL A 166 -3.12 29.81 -3.63
N GLU A 167 -3.72 28.89 -4.39
CA GLU A 167 -3.80 27.47 -4.03
C GLU A 167 -2.41 26.89 -3.75
N ALA A 168 -1.47 27.07 -4.69
CA ALA A 168 -0.10 26.60 -4.55
C ALA A 168 0.62 27.24 -3.35
N ALA A 169 0.39 28.54 -3.09
CA ALA A 169 0.97 29.21 -1.94
C ALA A 169 0.44 28.65 -0.61
N ILE A 170 -0.86 28.37 -0.51
CA ILE A 170 -1.46 27.76 0.69
C ILE A 170 -0.94 26.34 0.90
N GLN A 171 -0.90 25.52 -0.16
CA GLN A 171 -0.35 24.15 -0.09
C GLN A 171 1.13 24.15 0.32
N ALA A 172 1.93 25.07 -0.21
CA ALA A 172 3.33 25.22 0.19
C ALA A 172 3.45 25.64 1.67
N ALA A 173 2.61 26.56 2.13
CA ALA A 173 2.57 26.98 3.53
C ALA A 173 2.15 25.83 4.47
N MET A 174 1.18 25.01 4.06
CA MET A 174 0.75 23.81 4.77
C MET A 174 1.88 22.80 4.90
N ALA A 175 2.54 22.45 3.80
CA ALA A 175 3.66 21.52 3.80
C ALA A 175 4.84 22.03 4.63
N LEU A 176 5.17 23.32 4.52
CA LEU A 176 6.24 23.94 5.32
C LEU A 176 5.90 23.94 6.81
N HIS A 177 4.65 24.26 7.17
CA HIS A 177 4.19 24.22 8.55
C HIS A 177 4.21 22.79 9.10
N GLY A 178 3.74 21.80 8.35
CA GLY A 178 3.81 20.39 8.74
C GLY A 178 5.23 19.94 9.02
N GLU A 179 6.18 20.27 8.14
CA GLU A 179 7.59 19.92 8.34
C GLU A 179 8.19 20.64 9.56
N LEU A 180 7.87 21.92 9.76
CA LEU A 180 8.30 22.67 10.94
C LEU A 180 7.74 22.06 12.22
N ARG A 181 6.45 21.73 12.23
CA ARG A 181 5.75 21.10 13.35
C ARG A 181 6.35 19.74 13.68
N ASN A 182 6.65 18.92 12.67
CA ASN A 182 7.30 17.62 12.86
C ASN A 182 8.69 17.70 13.52
N ARG A 183 9.42 18.79 13.30
CA ARG A 183 10.80 18.99 13.80
C ARG A 183 10.88 19.81 15.08
N THR A 184 9.79 20.44 15.51
CA THR A 184 9.82 21.42 16.60
C THR A 184 8.63 21.26 17.56
N PRO A 185 8.74 21.73 18.81
CA PRO A 185 7.60 21.72 19.74
C PRO A 185 6.57 22.82 19.44
N PHE A 186 6.63 23.51 18.30
CA PHE A 186 5.74 24.62 17.98
C PHE A 186 4.71 24.24 16.92
N ASN A 187 3.42 24.47 17.22
CA ASN A 187 2.32 24.44 16.25
C ASN A 187 1.83 25.88 16.00
N VAL A 188 2.25 26.48 14.89
CA VAL A 188 1.85 27.85 14.49
C VAL A 188 0.66 27.84 13.51
N GLY A 189 0.14 26.66 13.16
CA GLY A 189 -0.90 26.49 12.16
C GLY A 189 -2.20 27.21 12.51
N LYS A 190 -2.56 27.30 13.80
CA LYS A 190 -3.73 28.08 14.24
C LYS A 190 -3.63 29.57 13.86
N LEU A 191 -2.43 30.14 13.91
CA LEU A 191 -2.18 31.54 13.52
C LEU A 191 -2.08 31.66 11.99
N LEU A 192 -1.32 30.78 11.35
CA LEU A 192 -1.07 30.80 9.91
C LEU A 192 -2.35 30.56 9.10
N PHE A 193 -3.20 29.65 9.57
CA PHE A 193 -4.45 29.25 8.94
C PHE A 193 -5.68 29.75 9.72
N TRP A 194 -5.54 30.87 10.44
CA TRP A 194 -6.61 31.48 11.24
C TRP A 194 -7.96 31.61 10.50
N PRO A 195 -8.04 31.99 9.20
CA PRO A 195 -9.31 32.02 8.48
C PRO A 195 -10.01 30.65 8.39
N ILE A 196 -9.23 29.57 8.27
CA ILE A 196 -9.75 28.20 8.26
C ILE A 196 -10.22 27.83 9.66
N HIS A 197 -9.39 28.05 10.67
CA HIS A 197 -9.73 27.79 12.09
C HIS A 197 -11.00 28.53 12.52
N ASN A 198 -11.21 29.77 12.09
CA ASN A 198 -12.42 30.53 12.39
C ASN A 198 -13.69 29.93 11.80
N ARG A 199 -13.62 29.29 10.63
CA ARG A 199 -14.79 28.58 10.06
C ARG A 199 -15.15 27.33 10.85
N PHE A 200 -14.19 26.80 11.59
CA PHE A 200 -14.37 25.77 12.61
C PHE A 200 -14.70 26.35 14.00
N GLY A 201 -15.12 27.63 14.09
CA GLY A 201 -15.45 28.30 15.35
C GLY A 201 -14.26 28.86 16.14
N GLY A 202 -13.03 28.66 15.67
CA GLY A 202 -11.79 29.21 16.26
C GLY A 202 -11.36 28.63 17.63
N LYS A 203 -12.26 27.91 18.31
CA LYS A 203 -12.05 27.32 19.64
C LYS A 203 -11.68 25.84 19.61
N LEU A 204 -11.94 25.15 18.50
CA LEU A 204 -11.61 23.74 18.33
C LEU A 204 -10.13 23.50 18.58
N ARG A 205 -9.85 22.56 19.48
CA ARG A 205 -8.50 22.10 19.84
C ARG A 205 -8.37 20.60 19.67
N LEU A 206 -9.43 19.85 19.93
CA LEU A 206 -9.34 18.41 20.08
C LEU A 206 -10.28 17.68 19.11
N LEU A 207 -9.72 16.96 18.15
CA LEU A 207 -10.48 16.19 17.17
C LEU A 207 -10.11 14.73 17.32
N VAL A 208 -11.08 13.85 17.54
CA VAL A 208 -10.82 12.42 17.73
C VAL A 208 -11.56 11.60 16.69
N SER A 209 -10.84 10.77 15.96
CA SER A 209 -11.35 9.80 15.01
C SER A 209 -11.38 8.39 15.60
N GLY A 210 -12.48 7.66 15.41
CA GLY A 210 -12.58 6.27 15.82
C GLY A 210 -13.61 5.47 15.03
N GLY A 211 -13.62 4.15 15.22
CA GLY A 211 -14.60 3.21 14.63
C GLY A 211 -14.20 2.58 13.27
N SER A 212 -13.23 3.18 12.57
CA SER A 212 -12.53 2.64 11.41
C SER A 212 -11.20 3.38 11.20
N ALA A 213 -10.36 2.86 10.30
CA ALA A 213 -9.08 3.49 9.95
C ALA A 213 -9.29 4.91 9.38
N LEU A 214 -8.50 5.87 9.85
CA LEU A 214 -8.42 7.23 9.33
C LEU A 214 -7.43 7.27 8.14
N PRO A 215 -7.83 7.75 6.95
CA PRO A 215 -6.90 7.87 5.83
C PRO A 215 -5.73 8.79 6.17
N GLU A 216 -4.51 8.36 5.85
CA GLU A 216 -3.28 9.10 6.15
C GLU A 216 -3.28 10.50 5.54
N GLU A 217 -3.83 10.65 4.32
CA GLU A 217 -3.96 11.94 3.64
C GLU A 217 -4.82 12.93 4.44
N VAL A 218 -5.93 12.46 5.02
CA VAL A 218 -6.81 13.30 5.84
C VAL A 218 -6.11 13.70 7.14
N GLN A 219 -5.47 12.74 7.81
CA GLN A 219 -4.73 13.01 9.04
C GLN A 219 -3.62 14.04 8.80
N LYS A 220 -2.84 13.85 7.72
CA LYS A 220 -1.78 14.75 7.31
C LYS A 220 -2.31 16.16 7.00
N ALA A 221 -3.39 16.28 6.23
CA ALA A 221 -3.96 17.57 5.87
C ALA A 221 -4.40 18.37 7.11
N PHE A 222 -5.07 17.73 8.07
CA PHE A 222 -5.47 18.38 9.33
C PHE A 222 -4.26 18.75 10.19
N HIS A 223 -3.24 17.88 10.24
CA HIS A 223 -1.99 18.15 10.96
C HIS A 223 -1.26 19.38 10.38
N GLU A 224 -1.14 19.46 9.05
CA GLU A 224 -0.54 20.58 8.33
C GLU A 224 -1.33 21.88 8.48
N LEU A 225 -2.65 21.81 8.65
CA LEU A 225 -3.48 22.96 9.00
C LEU A 225 -3.37 23.38 10.49
N GLY A 226 -2.63 22.63 11.30
CA GLY A 226 -2.43 22.91 12.72
C GLY A 226 -3.54 22.42 13.64
N PHE A 227 -4.41 21.51 13.17
CA PHE A 227 -5.35 20.80 14.04
C PHE A 227 -4.70 19.58 14.69
N ASP A 228 -5.22 19.19 15.85
CA ASP A 228 -4.87 17.95 16.54
C ASP A 228 -5.95 16.91 16.28
N LEU A 229 -5.86 16.25 15.12
CA LEU A 229 -6.71 15.12 14.74
C LEU A 229 -6.04 13.81 15.14
N THR A 230 -6.52 13.22 16.24
CA THR A 230 -6.03 11.95 16.76
C THR A 230 -6.88 10.79 16.30
N GLU A 231 -6.29 9.60 16.28
CA GLU A 231 -6.96 8.35 15.96
C GLU A 231 -6.93 7.42 17.17
N GLY A 232 -8.05 6.74 17.42
CA GLY A 232 -8.16 5.75 18.49
C GLY A 232 -8.82 4.46 18.01
N TYR A 233 -8.39 3.36 18.63
CA TYR A 233 -8.94 2.03 18.38
C TYR A 233 -9.71 1.52 19.58
N GLY A 234 -10.80 0.82 19.28
CA GLY A 234 -11.69 0.30 20.28
C GLY A 234 -12.83 -0.52 19.70
N LEU A 235 -13.50 -1.26 20.57
CA LEU A 235 -14.65 -2.11 20.29
C LEU A 235 -15.59 -2.09 21.49
N THR A 236 -16.87 -2.41 21.26
CA THR A 236 -17.89 -2.27 22.32
C THR A 236 -17.58 -3.14 23.54
N GLU A 237 -16.97 -4.30 23.30
CA GLU A 237 -16.49 -5.28 24.25
C GLU A 237 -15.38 -4.76 25.19
N ALA A 238 -14.82 -3.57 24.92
CA ALA A 238 -13.80 -2.90 25.72
C ALA A 238 -14.22 -1.50 26.21
N ALA A 239 -15.52 -1.20 26.18
CA ALA A 239 -16.13 0.01 26.71
C ALA A 239 -15.58 1.41 26.30
N PRO A 240 -15.28 1.75 25.03
CA PRO A 240 -14.80 0.94 23.93
C PRO A 240 -13.29 1.12 23.66
N VAL A 241 -12.64 2.16 24.18
CA VAL A 241 -11.30 2.57 23.73
C VAL A 241 -10.22 1.69 24.36
N LEU A 242 -9.31 1.19 23.52
CA LEU A 242 -8.15 0.38 23.91
C LEU A 242 -6.85 1.14 23.75
N SER A 243 -6.68 1.85 22.65
CA SER A 243 -5.50 2.65 22.33
C SER A 243 -5.90 3.96 21.67
N VAL A 244 -5.05 4.98 21.83
CA VAL A 244 -5.27 6.28 21.19
C VAL A 244 -3.95 6.99 20.96
N THR A 245 -3.82 7.61 19.79
CA THR A 245 -2.68 8.51 19.52
C THR A 245 -2.87 9.81 20.29
N MET A 246 -1.84 10.24 21.00
CA MET A 246 -1.87 11.51 21.73
C MET A 246 -1.63 12.69 20.78
N PRO A 247 -2.18 13.88 21.07
CA PRO A 247 -1.90 15.08 20.29
C PRO A 247 -0.43 15.47 20.47
N GLU A 248 0.40 15.09 19.50
CA GLU A 248 1.82 15.42 19.43
C GLU A 248 2.12 16.26 18.17
N ASN A 249 3.26 16.97 18.19
CA ASN A 249 3.70 17.73 17.02
C ASN A 249 4.37 16.87 15.95
N ARG A 250 4.83 15.67 16.30
CA ARG A 250 5.33 14.73 15.32
C ARG A 250 4.18 13.88 14.80
N LEU A 251 3.88 14.02 13.51
CA LEU A 251 2.91 13.17 12.84
C LEU A 251 3.41 11.73 12.79
N ARG A 252 2.62 10.81 13.34
CA ARG A 252 2.77 9.36 13.19
C ARG A 252 1.52 8.85 12.47
N THR A 253 1.67 8.37 11.23
CA THR A 253 0.56 7.79 10.45
C THR A 253 0.57 6.27 10.54
N GLY A 254 -0.55 5.64 10.19
CA GLY A 254 -0.68 4.20 10.16
C GLY A 254 -0.73 3.51 11.53
N THR A 255 -0.88 4.28 12.61
CA THR A 255 -0.98 3.77 13.99
C THR A 255 -2.18 4.34 14.73
N VAL A 256 -2.80 3.49 15.55
CA VAL A 256 -3.89 3.83 16.48
C VAL A 256 -3.38 4.15 17.90
N GLY A 257 -2.07 4.42 18.01
CA GLY A 257 -1.39 4.85 19.22
C GLY A 257 -1.10 3.74 20.23
N PRO A 258 -0.51 4.11 21.37
CA PRO A 258 -0.24 3.18 22.47
C PRO A 258 -1.52 2.80 23.23
N PRO A 259 -1.52 1.68 23.97
CA PRO A 259 -2.59 1.31 24.89
C PRO A 259 -2.90 2.41 25.90
N LEU A 260 -4.17 2.57 26.28
CA LEU A 260 -4.56 3.45 27.38
C LEU A 260 -3.88 3.01 28.69
N PRO A 261 -3.58 3.95 29.61
CA PRO A 261 -3.04 3.59 30.92
C PRO A 261 -3.88 2.53 31.64
N GLY A 262 -3.24 1.45 32.10
CA GLY A 262 -3.93 0.32 32.74
C GLY A 262 -4.80 -0.53 31.80
N VAL A 263 -4.57 -0.44 30.49
CA VAL A 263 -4.99 -1.43 29.49
C VAL A 263 -3.73 -2.10 28.97
N GLU A 264 -3.71 -3.43 29.00
CA GLU A 264 -2.64 -4.25 28.43
C GLU A 264 -3.06 -4.72 27.05
N ILE A 265 -2.17 -4.56 26.06
CA ILE A 265 -2.34 -5.13 24.72
C ILE A 265 -1.23 -6.13 24.46
N ARG A 266 -1.59 -7.28 23.87
CA ARG A 266 -0.66 -8.33 23.48
C ARG A 266 -1.00 -8.83 22.08
N ILE A 267 0.01 -9.12 21.27
CA ILE A 267 -0.15 -9.78 19.98
C ILE A 267 0.01 -11.29 20.17
N GLU A 268 -1.05 -12.05 19.86
CA GLU A 268 -1.06 -13.52 19.94
C GLU A 268 -0.71 -14.14 18.58
N ASN A 269 0.20 -15.12 18.62
CA ASN A 269 0.70 -15.86 17.44
C ASN A 269 1.15 -14.94 16.28
N PRO A 270 2.10 -14.02 16.51
CA PRO A 270 2.60 -13.15 15.46
C PRO A 270 3.28 -13.96 14.34
N ASP A 271 3.07 -13.54 13.11
CA ASP A 271 3.79 -14.04 11.93
C ASP A 271 5.20 -13.43 11.82
N ALA A 272 5.89 -13.71 10.70
CA ALA A 272 7.25 -13.22 10.47
C ALA A 272 7.35 -11.68 10.41
N ASP A 273 6.25 -10.98 10.13
CA ASP A 273 6.17 -9.52 10.08
C ASP A 273 5.65 -8.93 11.41
N GLY A 274 5.54 -9.77 12.46
CA GLY A 274 5.05 -9.39 13.78
C GLY A 274 3.54 -9.22 13.87
N VAL A 275 2.78 -9.62 12.84
CA VAL A 275 1.33 -9.45 12.78
C VAL A 275 0.63 -10.66 13.39
N GLY A 276 -0.23 -10.43 14.37
CA GLY A 276 -1.02 -11.47 15.03
C GLY A 276 -2.34 -10.93 15.58
N GLU A 277 -3.06 -11.76 16.33
CA GLU A 277 -4.34 -11.37 16.92
C GLU A 277 -4.14 -10.41 18.09
N VAL A 278 -4.83 -9.27 18.05
CA VAL A 278 -4.77 -8.27 19.13
C VAL A 278 -5.62 -8.76 20.30
N LEU A 279 -4.97 -8.99 21.44
CA LEU A 279 -5.62 -9.28 22.71
C LEU A 279 -5.58 -8.04 23.60
N ALA A 280 -6.65 -7.82 24.34
CA ALA A 280 -6.76 -6.72 25.30
C ALA A 280 -7.12 -7.22 26.69
N LYS A 281 -6.55 -6.61 27.72
CA LYS A 281 -6.91 -6.89 29.11
C LYS A 281 -6.96 -5.58 29.88
N GLY A 282 -7.98 -5.42 30.72
CA GLY A 282 -8.13 -4.23 31.52
C GLY A 282 -9.50 -4.15 32.18
N PRO A 283 -9.70 -3.20 33.11
CA PRO A 283 -10.96 -3.02 33.83
C PRO A 283 -12.11 -2.54 32.94
N ASN A 284 -11.83 -2.13 31.70
CA ASN A 284 -12.79 -1.71 30.67
C ASN A 284 -13.32 -2.87 29.82
N VAL A 285 -12.77 -4.08 29.95
CA VAL A 285 -13.25 -5.28 29.24
C VAL A 285 -14.61 -5.70 29.80
N MET A 286 -15.55 -6.02 28.90
CA MET A 286 -16.93 -6.42 29.20
C MET A 286 -17.02 -7.58 30.19
N ALA A 287 -18.17 -7.71 30.86
CA ALA A 287 -18.47 -8.88 31.68
C ALA A 287 -18.75 -10.14 30.84
N GLY A 288 -19.26 -9.95 29.62
CA GLY A 288 -19.60 -11.03 28.69
C GLY A 288 -20.72 -10.64 27.73
N TYR A 289 -21.17 -11.60 26.93
CA TYR A 289 -22.36 -11.46 26.11
C TYR A 289 -23.61 -11.89 26.88
N LEU A 290 -24.70 -11.12 26.71
CA LEU A 290 -26.00 -11.37 27.32
C LEU A 290 -26.54 -12.73 26.85
N ASP A 291 -26.82 -13.61 27.81
CA ASP A 291 -27.39 -14.95 27.60
C ASP A 291 -26.60 -15.84 26.61
N ASP A 292 -25.31 -15.56 26.39
CA ASP A 292 -24.44 -16.29 25.46
C ASP A 292 -23.08 -16.65 26.11
N PRO A 293 -23.08 -17.63 27.03
CA PRO A 293 -21.87 -18.03 27.75
C PRO A 293 -20.85 -18.75 26.84
N GLU A 294 -21.29 -19.35 25.73
CA GLU A 294 -20.41 -20.00 24.75
C GLU A 294 -19.57 -18.96 24.01
N ALA A 295 -20.21 -17.97 23.37
CA ALA A 295 -19.49 -16.89 22.71
C ALA A 295 -18.65 -16.08 23.70
N THR A 296 -19.09 -15.95 24.95
CA THR A 296 -18.31 -15.29 26.00
C THR A 296 -17.00 -16.02 26.25
N ARG A 297 -17.02 -17.35 26.42
CA ARG A 297 -15.79 -18.16 26.62
C ARG A 297 -14.89 -18.18 25.38
N GLU A 298 -15.44 -18.08 24.19
CA GLU A 298 -14.65 -18.01 22.94
C GLU A 298 -13.78 -16.75 22.88
N VAL A 299 -14.31 -15.60 23.33
CA VAL A 299 -13.61 -14.31 23.24
C VAL A 299 -12.94 -13.87 24.54
N LEU A 300 -13.40 -14.34 25.71
CA LEU A 300 -12.78 -14.06 27.01
C LEU A 300 -12.08 -15.31 27.53
N ALA A 301 -10.75 -15.32 27.49
CA ALA A 301 -9.93 -16.43 27.97
C ALA A 301 -8.78 -15.91 28.85
N GLY A 302 -8.66 -16.44 30.07
CA GLY A 302 -7.58 -16.04 31.00
C GLY A 302 -7.57 -14.55 31.35
N GLY A 303 -8.73 -13.88 31.33
CA GLY A 303 -8.87 -12.44 31.55
C GLY A 303 -8.49 -11.57 30.34
N TRP A 304 -8.16 -12.18 29.19
CA TRP A 304 -7.91 -11.48 27.93
C TRP A 304 -9.13 -11.54 27.02
N LEU A 305 -9.43 -10.40 26.40
CA LEU A 305 -10.37 -10.25 25.30
C LEU A 305 -9.66 -10.47 23.98
N ARG A 306 -10.11 -11.49 23.25
CA ARG A 306 -9.78 -11.71 21.83
C ARG A 306 -10.60 -10.76 20.97
N THR A 307 -9.96 -9.72 20.43
CA THR A 307 -10.67 -8.69 19.66
C THR A 307 -11.12 -9.19 18.28
N GLY A 308 -10.41 -10.19 17.73
CA GLY A 308 -10.58 -10.66 16.35
C GLY A 308 -9.99 -9.72 15.31
N ASP A 309 -9.37 -8.60 15.73
CA ASP A 309 -8.59 -7.70 14.90
C ASP A 309 -7.11 -8.17 14.88
N LEU A 310 -6.45 -7.97 13.75
CA LEU A 310 -5.05 -8.30 13.51
C LEU A 310 -4.21 -7.04 13.54
N GLY A 311 -3.05 -7.11 14.18
CA GLY A 311 -2.16 -5.97 14.31
C GLY A 311 -0.77 -6.34 14.79
N ARG A 312 0.09 -5.33 14.89
CA ARG A 312 1.45 -5.43 15.43
C ARG A 312 1.73 -4.26 16.37
N LEU A 313 2.60 -4.49 17.35
CA LEU A 313 3.14 -3.45 18.23
C LEU A 313 4.56 -3.10 17.78
N ASP A 314 4.89 -1.82 17.72
CA ASP A 314 6.26 -1.38 17.53
C ASP A 314 7.04 -1.29 18.86
N GLU A 315 8.34 -0.97 18.77
CA GLU A 315 9.24 -0.85 19.93
C GLU A 315 8.82 0.28 20.90
N ASP A 316 8.12 1.30 20.39
CA ASP A 316 7.56 2.41 21.18
C ASP A 316 6.19 2.05 21.80
N GLY A 317 5.71 0.82 21.62
CA GLY A 317 4.42 0.35 22.13
C GLY A 317 3.20 0.85 21.37
N HIS A 318 3.36 1.39 20.17
CA HIS A 318 2.26 1.84 19.32
C HIS A 318 1.64 0.68 18.54
N LEU A 319 0.32 0.62 18.53
CA LEU A 319 -0.43 -0.41 17.82
C LEU A 319 -0.70 0.02 16.37
N THR A 320 -0.43 -0.88 15.43
CA THR A 320 -0.84 -0.77 14.03
C THR A 320 -1.83 -1.88 13.72
N LEU A 321 -3.02 -1.54 13.23
CA LEU A 321 -4.01 -2.52 12.78
C LEU A 321 -3.82 -2.83 11.30
N VAL A 322 -3.90 -4.11 10.95
CA VAL A 322 -3.66 -4.62 9.59
C VAL A 322 -4.93 -5.20 8.99
N GLY A 323 -5.87 -5.68 9.81
CA GLY A 323 -7.17 -6.14 9.33
C GLY A 323 -7.92 -6.99 10.34
N ARG A 324 -8.81 -7.86 9.86
CA ARG A 324 -9.64 -8.78 10.67
C ARG A 324 -9.23 -10.22 10.47
N LYS A 325 -9.12 -11.00 11.56
CA LYS A 325 -8.75 -12.43 11.51
C LYS A 325 -9.71 -13.27 10.67
N LYS A 326 -11.01 -12.94 10.69
CA LYS A 326 -12.05 -13.66 9.95
C LYS A 326 -12.08 -13.34 8.46
N ASP A 327 -11.52 -12.21 8.06
CA ASP A 327 -11.48 -11.75 6.68
C ASP A 327 -10.12 -12.03 6.01
N LEU A 328 -9.16 -12.60 6.76
CA LEU A 328 -7.85 -12.97 6.25
C LEU A 328 -7.99 -13.96 5.09
N ILE A 329 -7.44 -13.60 3.93
CA ILE A 329 -7.43 -14.45 2.75
C ILE A 329 -6.12 -15.24 2.75
N LEU A 330 -6.22 -16.56 2.66
CA LEU A 330 -5.05 -17.43 2.49
C LEU A 330 -4.89 -17.77 1.00
N ASP A 331 -3.88 -17.19 0.37
CA ASP A 331 -3.63 -17.43 -1.05
C ASP A 331 -3.12 -18.86 -1.34
N ALA A 332 -3.07 -19.25 -2.61
CA ALA A 332 -2.55 -20.55 -3.05
C ALA A 332 -1.08 -20.80 -2.65
N SER A 333 -0.27 -19.76 -2.44
CA SER A 333 1.09 -19.86 -1.91
C SER A 333 1.17 -19.94 -0.38
N GLY A 334 0.02 -19.95 0.31
CA GLY A 334 -0.08 -20.00 1.76
C GLY A 334 0.24 -18.67 2.46
N LYS A 335 0.26 -17.55 1.71
CA LYS A 335 0.54 -16.22 2.27
C LYS A 335 -0.74 -15.52 2.72
N ASN A 336 -0.59 -14.78 3.82
CA ASN A 336 -1.63 -13.96 4.43
C ASN A 336 -1.91 -12.72 3.59
N VAL A 337 -3.11 -12.60 3.04
CA VAL A 337 -3.59 -11.42 2.33
C VAL A 337 -4.66 -10.72 3.16
N TYR A 338 -4.43 -9.45 3.45
CA TYR A 338 -5.31 -8.61 4.24
C TYR A 338 -6.23 -7.79 3.32
N PRO A 339 -7.56 -8.04 3.31
CA PRO A 339 -8.45 -7.34 2.39
C PRO A 339 -8.46 -5.83 2.61
N ASP A 340 -8.48 -5.37 3.87
CA ASP A 340 -8.55 -3.95 4.20
C ASP A 340 -7.37 -3.16 3.59
N GLU A 341 -6.15 -3.72 3.66
CA GLU A 341 -4.96 -3.16 3.01
C GLU A 341 -5.16 -3.03 1.50
N LEU A 342 -5.69 -4.07 0.85
CA LEU A 342 -5.92 -4.05 -0.58
C LEU A 342 -7.06 -3.08 -0.94
N GLU A 343 -8.09 -2.97 -0.12
CA GLU A 343 -9.21 -2.06 -0.37
C GLU A 343 -8.74 -0.60 -0.37
N GLU A 344 -7.80 -0.25 0.51
CA GLU A 344 -7.16 1.07 0.55
C GLU A 344 -6.32 1.33 -0.71
N ILE A 345 -5.47 0.36 -1.10
CA ILE A 345 -4.58 0.51 -2.26
C ILE A 345 -5.38 0.59 -3.57
N TYR A 346 -6.32 -0.32 -3.79
CA TYR A 346 -7.14 -0.34 -5.01
C TYR A 346 -8.19 0.77 -5.00
N GLY A 347 -8.63 1.22 -3.83
CA GLY A 347 -9.65 2.27 -3.65
C GLY A 347 -9.17 3.69 -3.94
N ALA A 348 -7.87 3.91 -4.14
CA ALA A 348 -7.25 5.22 -4.40
C ALA A 348 -7.56 5.81 -5.80
N SER A 349 -8.77 5.59 -6.33
CA SER A 349 -9.23 6.15 -7.61
C SER A 349 -10.58 6.87 -7.43
N PRO A 350 -10.71 8.13 -7.89
CA PRO A 350 -11.98 8.87 -7.81
C PRO A 350 -13.08 8.28 -8.71
N ARG A 351 -12.74 7.33 -9.58
CA ARG A 351 -13.67 6.62 -10.47
C ARG A 351 -14.33 5.41 -9.80
N ILE A 352 -13.95 5.09 -8.56
CA ILE A 352 -14.55 4.01 -7.79
C ILE A 352 -15.45 4.65 -6.73
N LYS A 353 -16.72 4.26 -6.73
CA LYS A 353 -17.67 4.68 -5.69
C LYS A 353 -17.43 3.87 -4.42
N GLU A 354 -17.38 2.55 -4.57
CA GLU A 354 -17.19 1.58 -3.49
C GLU A 354 -16.53 0.32 -4.05
N LEU A 355 -15.82 -0.42 -3.22
CA LEU A 355 -15.32 -1.74 -3.56
C LEU A 355 -15.31 -2.62 -2.31
N SER A 356 -15.31 -3.93 -2.49
CA SER A 356 -15.01 -4.86 -1.40
C SER A 356 -14.17 -6.01 -1.91
N ILE A 357 -13.10 -6.31 -1.16
CA ILE A 357 -12.18 -7.40 -1.43
C ILE A 357 -12.47 -8.55 -0.47
N VAL A 358 -12.53 -9.76 -1.01
CA VAL A 358 -12.86 -10.99 -0.29
C VAL A 358 -12.09 -12.18 -0.86
N GLY A 359 -11.96 -13.23 -0.06
CA GLY A 359 -11.48 -14.53 -0.52
C GLY A 359 -12.60 -15.30 -1.21
N LEU A 360 -12.35 -15.79 -2.42
CA LEU A 360 -13.21 -16.79 -3.06
C LEU A 360 -12.58 -18.17 -2.95
N PRO A 361 -13.27 -19.16 -2.35
CA PRO A 361 -12.75 -20.52 -2.25
C PRO A 361 -12.41 -21.09 -3.63
N ASP A 362 -11.23 -21.71 -3.75
CA ASP A 362 -10.76 -22.34 -4.99
C ASP A 362 -11.05 -23.86 -5.06
N GLY A 363 -11.68 -24.41 -4.01
CA GLY A 363 -12.01 -25.83 -3.88
C GLY A 363 -10.86 -26.73 -3.40
N LYS A 364 -9.65 -26.19 -3.19
CA LYS A 364 -8.47 -26.90 -2.70
C LYS A 364 -7.99 -26.44 -1.32
N GLY A 365 -8.83 -25.67 -0.61
CA GLY A 365 -8.52 -25.13 0.71
C GLY A 365 -7.77 -23.80 0.68
N HIS A 366 -7.57 -23.21 -0.50
CA HIS A 366 -7.03 -21.87 -0.67
C HIS A 366 -8.11 -20.90 -1.17
N GLU A 367 -7.80 -19.62 -1.12
CA GLU A 367 -8.69 -18.57 -1.59
C GLU A 367 -8.02 -17.74 -2.68
N ARG A 368 -8.82 -17.35 -3.68
CA ARG A 368 -8.45 -16.38 -4.70
C ARG A 368 -8.90 -15.00 -4.24
N VAL A 369 -8.01 -14.03 -4.28
CA VAL A 369 -8.34 -12.62 -3.99
C VAL A 369 -9.33 -12.13 -5.05
N ALA A 370 -10.53 -11.73 -4.63
CA ALA A 370 -11.60 -11.27 -5.50
C ALA A 370 -12.12 -9.90 -5.06
N CYS A 371 -12.58 -9.10 -6.01
CA CYS A 371 -13.13 -7.78 -5.78
C CYS A 371 -14.49 -7.63 -6.45
N LEU A 372 -15.48 -7.16 -5.69
CA LEU A 372 -16.72 -6.61 -6.23
C LEU A 372 -16.63 -5.09 -6.18
N CYS A 373 -16.61 -4.43 -7.34
CA CYS A 373 -16.37 -3.01 -7.48
C CYS A 373 -17.61 -2.27 -8.01
N VAL A 374 -17.98 -1.18 -7.35
CA VAL A 374 -19.02 -0.23 -7.78
C VAL A 374 -18.33 0.99 -8.38
N PRO A 375 -18.40 1.20 -9.70
CA PRO A 375 -17.80 2.36 -10.34
C PRO A 375 -18.61 3.63 -10.03
N ALA A 376 -17.97 4.80 -10.09
CA ALA A 376 -18.63 6.10 -9.89
C ALA A 376 -19.67 6.39 -10.99
N ALA A 377 -19.34 6.05 -12.24
CA ALA A 377 -20.28 5.99 -13.36
C ALA A 377 -20.12 4.67 -14.13
N ARG A 378 -21.17 4.19 -14.81
CA ARG A 378 -21.10 2.96 -15.63
C ARG A 378 -19.99 3.01 -16.69
N GLU A 379 -19.72 4.19 -17.22
CA GLU A 379 -18.69 4.45 -18.23
C GLU A 379 -17.26 4.34 -17.67
N ASP A 380 -17.09 4.39 -16.34
CA ASP A 380 -15.78 4.32 -15.70
C ASP A 380 -15.20 2.90 -15.65
N ARG A 381 -16.00 1.85 -15.90
CA ARG A 381 -15.58 0.44 -15.76
C ARG A 381 -14.24 0.14 -16.42
N ALA A 382 -14.06 0.51 -17.69
CA ALA A 382 -12.82 0.27 -18.42
C ALA A 382 -11.60 0.96 -17.78
N LYS A 383 -11.79 2.17 -17.22
CA LYS A 383 -10.73 2.92 -16.54
C LYS A 383 -10.45 2.38 -15.14
N VAL A 384 -11.47 1.82 -14.48
CA VAL A 384 -11.31 1.11 -13.22
C VAL A 384 -10.53 -0.19 -13.45
N GLU A 385 -10.81 -0.93 -14.53
CA GLU A 385 -10.01 -2.10 -14.93
C GLU A 385 -8.54 -1.72 -15.18
N GLU A 386 -8.29 -0.63 -15.92
CA GLU A 386 -6.93 -0.11 -16.14
C GLU A 386 -6.24 0.26 -14.83
N HIS A 387 -6.95 0.92 -13.91
CA HIS A 387 -6.43 1.23 -12.57
C HIS A 387 -6.09 -0.03 -11.78
N PHE A 388 -6.98 -1.03 -11.75
CA PHE A 388 -6.71 -2.32 -11.10
C PHE A 388 -5.52 -3.03 -11.74
N ALA A 389 -5.38 -3.01 -13.06
CA ALA A 389 -4.25 -3.61 -13.76
C ALA A 389 -2.94 -2.93 -13.39
N ARG A 390 -2.92 -1.58 -13.39
CA ARG A 390 -1.76 -0.78 -12.98
C ARG A 390 -1.33 -1.08 -11.54
N ILE A 391 -2.26 -1.02 -10.59
CA ILE A 391 -1.98 -1.34 -9.17
C ILE A 391 -1.49 -2.78 -9.02
N SER A 392 -2.13 -3.73 -9.71
CA SER A 392 -1.73 -5.14 -9.66
C SER A 392 -0.32 -5.36 -10.20
N ALA A 393 0.15 -4.56 -11.16
CA ALA A 393 1.52 -4.64 -11.68
C ALA A 393 2.56 -4.28 -10.59
N GLU A 394 2.22 -3.35 -9.69
CA GLU A 394 3.07 -2.89 -8.60
C GLU A 394 3.07 -3.84 -7.38
N LEU A 395 2.04 -4.69 -7.24
CA LEU A 395 1.87 -5.58 -6.09
C LEU A 395 2.51 -6.96 -6.27
N PRO A 396 2.96 -7.61 -5.18
CA PRO A 396 3.36 -9.02 -5.20
C PRO A 396 2.23 -9.92 -5.73
N PHE A 397 2.56 -10.97 -6.49
CA PHE A 397 1.57 -11.81 -7.20
C PHE A 397 0.43 -12.33 -6.32
N TRP A 398 0.74 -12.74 -5.09
CA TRP A 398 -0.18 -13.30 -4.12
C TRP A 398 -1.17 -12.27 -3.53
N LYS A 399 -0.83 -10.96 -3.55
CA LYS A 399 -1.72 -9.85 -3.15
C LYS A 399 -2.66 -9.37 -4.26
N ARG A 400 -2.42 -9.75 -5.52
CA ARG A 400 -3.16 -9.20 -6.66
C ARG A 400 -4.59 -9.72 -6.70
N VAL A 401 -5.54 -8.82 -6.97
CA VAL A 401 -6.93 -9.20 -7.31
C VAL A 401 -6.92 -10.09 -8.56
N LYS A 402 -7.47 -11.30 -8.43
CA LYS A 402 -7.56 -12.31 -9.50
C LYS A 402 -8.92 -12.34 -10.18
N VAL A 403 -9.95 -11.90 -9.46
CA VAL A 403 -11.33 -11.86 -9.93
C VAL A 403 -11.85 -10.45 -9.69
N LEU A 404 -12.25 -9.75 -10.74
CA LEU A 404 -12.86 -8.42 -10.66
C LEU A 404 -14.23 -8.50 -11.32
N HIS A 405 -15.29 -8.19 -10.56
CA HIS A 405 -16.63 -8.03 -11.08
C HIS A 405 -17.16 -6.64 -10.77
N PHE A 406 -17.96 -6.09 -11.69
CA PHE A 406 -18.63 -4.81 -11.49
C PHE A 406 -20.05 -4.97 -10.99
N TRP A 407 -20.45 -4.09 -10.08
CA TRP A 407 -21.78 -4.04 -9.51
C TRP A 407 -22.42 -2.68 -9.80
N ASP A 408 -23.66 -2.69 -10.30
CA ASP A 408 -24.40 -1.46 -10.61
C ASP A 408 -25.19 -0.91 -9.40
N GLY A 409 -25.41 -1.73 -8.37
CA GLY A 409 -26.10 -1.31 -7.14
C GLY A 409 -25.14 -0.81 -6.07
N ASP A 410 -25.67 -0.52 -4.88
CA ASP A 410 -24.85 -0.31 -3.70
C ASP A 410 -24.40 -1.65 -3.11
N LEU A 411 -23.22 -1.68 -2.49
CA LEU A 411 -22.76 -2.86 -1.77
C LEU A 411 -23.67 -3.10 -0.55
N PRO A 412 -23.90 -4.36 -0.16
CA PRO A 412 -24.73 -4.68 1.00
C PRO A 412 -24.05 -4.18 2.28
N LYS A 413 -24.73 -3.30 3.04
CA LYS A 413 -24.15 -2.64 4.23
C LYS A 413 -24.90 -2.94 5.54
N THR A 414 -24.24 -2.70 6.66
CA THR A 414 -24.83 -2.59 8.01
C THR A 414 -25.43 -1.20 8.23
N ALA A 415 -26.13 -1.00 9.36
CA ALA A 415 -26.60 0.31 9.80
C ALA A 415 -25.46 1.34 9.98
N THR A 416 -24.24 0.86 10.27
CA THR A 416 -23.01 1.66 10.38
C THR A 416 -22.29 1.88 9.04
N ARG A 417 -22.94 1.57 7.91
CA ARG A 417 -22.41 1.66 6.53
C ARG A 417 -21.20 0.75 6.23
N LYS A 418 -20.87 -0.23 7.09
CA LYS A 418 -19.82 -1.23 6.81
C LYS A 418 -20.35 -2.30 5.84
N VAL A 419 -19.52 -2.72 4.89
CA VAL A 419 -19.88 -3.75 3.90
C VAL A 419 -20.00 -5.12 4.56
N LYS A 420 -21.04 -5.87 4.20
CA LYS A 420 -21.26 -7.26 4.61
C LYS A 420 -20.54 -8.21 3.67
N ARG A 421 -19.24 -8.43 3.89
CA ARG A 421 -18.38 -9.31 3.06
C ARG A 421 -18.97 -10.69 2.75
N PRO A 422 -19.65 -11.40 3.68
CA PRO A 422 -20.28 -12.68 3.34
C PRO A 422 -21.34 -12.60 2.23
N LEU A 423 -22.08 -11.49 2.14
CA LEU A 423 -23.04 -11.27 1.06
C LEU A 423 -22.34 -10.92 -0.25
N VAL A 424 -21.20 -10.23 -0.19
CA VAL A 424 -20.34 -9.97 -1.36
C VAL A 424 -19.77 -11.27 -1.92
N VAL A 425 -19.30 -12.18 -1.07
CA VAL A 425 -18.83 -13.52 -1.47
C VAL A 425 -19.94 -14.29 -2.19
N ALA A 426 -21.16 -14.30 -1.64
CA ALA A 426 -22.29 -14.99 -2.26
C ALA A 426 -22.60 -14.44 -3.67
N GLU A 427 -22.55 -13.11 -3.82
CA GLU A 427 -22.80 -12.46 -5.12
C GLU A 427 -21.67 -12.74 -6.12
N LEU A 428 -20.41 -12.65 -5.70
CA LEU A 428 -19.26 -12.99 -6.55
C LEU A 428 -19.31 -14.45 -7.03
N LEU A 429 -19.67 -15.39 -6.15
CA LEU A 429 -19.85 -16.79 -6.53
C LEU A 429 -20.99 -16.98 -7.56
N ARG A 430 -22.05 -16.19 -7.46
CA ARG A 430 -23.15 -16.19 -8.44
C ARG A 430 -22.68 -15.68 -9.81
N LEU A 431 -21.93 -14.58 -9.83
CA LEU A 431 -21.38 -13.98 -11.05
C LEU A 431 -20.34 -14.88 -11.73
N GLU A 432 -19.47 -15.53 -10.95
CA GLU A 432 -18.50 -16.51 -11.48
C GLU A 432 -19.19 -17.71 -12.13
N LYS A 433 -20.25 -18.26 -11.50
CA LYS A 433 -21.02 -19.37 -12.07
C LYS A 433 -21.70 -18.98 -13.38
N ALA A 434 -22.27 -17.78 -13.46
CA ALA A 434 -22.89 -17.27 -14.68
C ALA A 434 -21.87 -17.09 -15.81
N THR A 435 -20.68 -16.58 -15.48
CA THR A 435 -19.58 -16.40 -16.43
C THR A 435 -19.06 -17.75 -16.94
N ALA A 436 -18.87 -18.73 -16.05
CA ALA A 436 -18.40 -20.07 -16.42
C ALA A 436 -19.40 -20.81 -17.34
N ALA A 437 -20.70 -20.69 -17.08
CA ALA A 437 -21.74 -21.27 -17.94
C ALA A 437 -21.76 -20.64 -19.34
N ALA A 438 -21.60 -19.31 -19.44
CA ALA A 438 -21.51 -18.61 -20.72
C ALA A 438 -20.26 -19.04 -21.53
N THR A 439 -19.13 -19.27 -20.87
CA THR A 439 -17.88 -19.73 -21.52
C THR A 439 -17.97 -21.18 -22.02
N GLN A 440 -18.69 -22.06 -21.32
CA GLN A 440 -18.87 -23.47 -21.73
C GLN A 440 -19.76 -23.62 -22.98
N LEU A 441 -20.67 -22.68 -23.22
CA LEU A 441 -21.53 -22.64 -24.41
C LEU A 441 -20.82 -22.16 -25.69
N ALA A 442 -19.56 -21.70 -25.61
CA ALA A 442 -18.83 -21.05 -26.71
C ALA A 442 -17.67 -21.88 -27.30
N THR A 443 -17.60 -23.20 -27.07
CA THR A 443 -16.44 -24.04 -27.48
C THR A 443 -16.76 -25.04 -28.61
N GLU A 444 -16.38 -24.69 -29.84
CA GLU A 444 -16.05 -25.63 -30.93
C GLU A 444 -14.56 -25.49 -31.33
N PRO A 445 -13.90 -26.53 -31.88
CA PRO A 445 -12.47 -26.50 -32.22
C PRO A 445 -12.23 -25.96 -33.64
N ALA A 446 -11.45 -24.88 -33.76
CA ALA A 446 -10.93 -24.38 -35.03
C ALA A 446 -9.53 -24.98 -35.31
N GLY A 447 -9.36 -25.61 -36.46
CA GLY A 447 -8.17 -26.38 -36.85
C GLY A 447 -6.99 -25.57 -37.40
N SER A 448 -6.69 -24.37 -36.88
CA SER A 448 -5.61 -23.50 -37.38
C SER A 448 -4.44 -23.28 -36.40
N ASP A 449 -4.58 -23.69 -35.13
CA ASP A 449 -3.71 -23.29 -34.02
C ASP A 449 -2.54 -24.23 -33.69
N ALA A 450 -2.29 -25.25 -34.52
CA ALA A 450 -1.28 -26.29 -34.22
C ALA A 450 0.13 -25.72 -33.98
N TRP A 451 0.51 -24.68 -34.75
CA TRP A 451 1.80 -23.99 -34.60
C TRP A 451 1.96 -23.30 -33.25
N LEU A 452 0.87 -22.77 -32.68
CA LEU A 452 0.88 -22.08 -31.40
C LEU A 452 1.07 -23.08 -30.26
N TYR A 453 0.44 -24.26 -30.35
CA TYR A 453 0.63 -25.32 -29.37
C TYR A 453 2.06 -25.86 -29.38
N ASP A 454 2.67 -25.99 -30.56
CA ASP A 454 4.08 -26.34 -30.68
C ASP A 454 5.00 -25.24 -30.12
N LEU A 455 4.69 -23.96 -30.36
CA LEU A 455 5.41 -22.83 -29.78
C LEU A 455 5.34 -22.83 -28.24
N LEU A 456 4.16 -23.09 -27.69
CA LEU A 456 3.95 -23.19 -26.24
C LEU A 456 4.68 -24.40 -25.65
N ALA A 457 4.73 -25.52 -26.36
CA ALA A 457 5.49 -26.71 -25.96
C ALA A 457 7.00 -26.43 -25.95
N ASP A 458 7.53 -25.80 -27.00
CA ASP A 458 8.94 -25.42 -27.10
C ASP A 458 9.34 -24.43 -26.00
N LEU A 459 8.50 -23.42 -25.72
CA LEU A 459 8.74 -22.42 -24.67
C LEU A 459 8.73 -23.03 -23.27
N ALA A 460 7.83 -23.98 -23.02
CA ALA A 460 7.71 -24.71 -21.75
C ALA A 460 8.70 -25.89 -21.65
N GLN A 461 9.55 -26.11 -22.65
CA GLN A 461 10.46 -27.26 -22.77
C GLN A 461 9.74 -28.62 -22.57
N LYS A 462 8.53 -28.74 -23.13
CA LYS A 462 7.74 -29.97 -23.15
C LYS A 462 7.85 -30.64 -24.53
N PRO A 463 7.68 -31.97 -24.61
CA PRO A 463 7.64 -32.65 -25.91
C PRO A 463 6.58 -32.04 -26.83
N ARG A 464 6.93 -31.82 -28.11
CA ARG A 464 5.98 -31.35 -29.13
C ARG A 464 4.78 -32.31 -29.21
N GLY A 465 3.57 -31.76 -29.35
CA GLY A 465 2.32 -32.51 -29.29
C GLY A 465 1.73 -32.77 -27.89
N SER A 466 2.39 -32.33 -26.80
CA SER A 466 1.84 -32.45 -25.43
C SER A 466 0.88 -31.33 -25.01
N VAL A 467 0.75 -30.28 -25.84
CA VAL A 467 -0.08 -29.10 -25.58
C VAL A 467 -1.31 -29.15 -26.50
N ASN A 468 -2.49 -28.89 -25.93
CA ASN A 468 -3.75 -28.83 -26.65
C ASN A 468 -4.60 -27.64 -26.17
N ALA A 469 -5.76 -27.41 -26.80
CA ALA A 469 -6.65 -26.29 -26.49
C ALA A 469 -7.09 -26.22 -25.01
N GLN A 470 -7.19 -27.36 -24.31
CA GLN A 470 -7.58 -27.42 -22.90
C GLN A 470 -6.40 -27.29 -21.93
N THR A 471 -5.15 -27.34 -22.42
CA THR A 471 -3.96 -27.22 -21.57
C THR A 471 -3.93 -25.86 -20.87
N ARG A 472 -3.81 -25.87 -19.54
CA ARG A 472 -3.79 -24.66 -18.72
C ARG A 472 -2.38 -24.09 -18.68
N LEU A 473 -2.24 -22.81 -19.01
CA LEU A 473 -0.94 -22.15 -19.14
C LEU A 473 -0.16 -22.21 -17.82
N VAL A 474 -0.81 -21.88 -16.70
CA VAL A 474 -0.14 -21.86 -15.38
C VAL A 474 0.00 -23.26 -14.80
N ALA A 475 -1.09 -24.03 -14.74
CA ALA A 475 -1.12 -25.29 -13.99
C ALA A 475 -0.41 -26.45 -14.70
N ASP A 476 -0.42 -26.50 -16.04
CA ASP A 476 0.09 -27.63 -16.81
C ASP A 476 1.42 -27.30 -17.50
N LEU A 477 1.64 -26.02 -17.87
CA LEU A 477 2.85 -25.55 -18.54
C LEU A 477 3.76 -24.66 -17.68
N GLY A 478 3.33 -24.30 -16.46
CA GLY A 478 4.15 -23.52 -15.53
C GLY A 478 4.42 -22.09 -16.00
N PHE A 479 3.50 -21.47 -16.76
CA PHE A 479 3.64 -20.09 -17.20
C PHE A 479 3.68 -19.14 -16.00
N ASP A 480 4.87 -18.65 -15.69
CA ASP A 480 5.13 -17.61 -14.72
C ASP A 480 5.33 -16.25 -15.42
N SER A 481 5.58 -15.20 -14.63
CA SER A 481 5.82 -13.85 -15.14
C SER A 481 6.97 -13.76 -16.17
N LEU A 482 7.90 -14.72 -16.15
CA LEU A 482 9.05 -14.78 -17.04
C LEU A 482 8.68 -15.44 -18.38
N LEU A 483 7.96 -16.56 -18.33
CA LEU A 483 7.50 -17.27 -19.52
C LEU A 483 6.48 -16.44 -20.33
N VAL A 484 5.66 -15.62 -19.67
CA VAL A 484 4.75 -14.68 -20.35
C VAL A 484 5.51 -13.60 -21.13
N ALA A 485 6.63 -13.12 -20.59
CA ALA A 485 7.48 -12.14 -21.28
C ALA A 485 8.11 -12.75 -22.54
N GLU A 486 8.55 -13.99 -22.46
CA GLU A 486 9.15 -14.68 -23.60
C GLU A 486 8.15 -15.16 -24.64
N LEU A 487 6.96 -15.60 -24.22
CA LEU A 487 5.86 -15.90 -25.14
C LEU A 487 5.54 -14.67 -25.98
N THR A 488 5.52 -13.49 -25.36
CA THR A 488 5.30 -12.22 -26.08
C THR A 488 6.36 -12.04 -27.16
N VAL A 489 7.65 -12.18 -26.80
CA VAL A 489 8.77 -12.02 -27.74
C VAL A 489 8.73 -13.07 -28.85
N ALA A 490 8.40 -14.31 -28.51
CA ALA A 490 8.32 -15.41 -29.45
C ALA A 490 7.15 -15.24 -30.44
N LEU A 491 6.01 -14.72 -29.99
CA LEU A 491 4.87 -14.36 -30.84
C LEU A 491 5.22 -13.23 -31.81
N GLU A 492 5.90 -12.18 -31.33
CA GLU A 492 6.35 -11.07 -32.18
C GLU A 492 7.35 -11.54 -33.24
N LYS A 493 8.28 -12.43 -32.87
CA LYS A 493 9.23 -13.05 -33.81
C LYS A 493 8.54 -13.95 -34.83
N ALA A 494 7.41 -14.56 -34.47
CA ALA A 494 6.56 -15.31 -35.39
C ALA A 494 5.67 -14.41 -36.27
N GLY A 495 5.78 -13.08 -36.16
CA GLY A 495 5.00 -12.11 -36.93
C GLY A 495 3.59 -11.88 -36.39
N VAL A 496 3.30 -12.35 -35.17
CA VAL A 496 1.99 -12.29 -34.54
C VAL A 496 1.97 -11.21 -33.45
N LYS A 497 0.98 -10.31 -33.51
CA LYS A 497 0.85 -9.24 -32.52
C LYS A 497 0.38 -9.83 -31.17
N PRO A 498 1.17 -9.79 -30.10
CA PRO A 498 0.82 -10.42 -28.83
C PRO A 498 -0.35 -9.69 -28.15
N PRO A 499 -1.11 -10.39 -27.29
CA PRO A 499 -2.13 -9.75 -26.47
C PRO A 499 -1.51 -8.70 -25.51
N PRO A 500 -2.22 -7.59 -25.21
CA PRO A 500 -1.80 -6.60 -24.22
C PRO A 500 -1.63 -7.26 -22.84
N GLU A 501 -0.74 -6.71 -22.01
CA GLU A 501 -0.38 -7.32 -20.72
C GLU A 501 -1.58 -7.46 -19.75
N SER A 502 -2.54 -6.53 -19.80
CA SER A 502 -3.81 -6.59 -19.08
C SER A 502 -4.67 -7.80 -19.48
N GLU A 503 -4.63 -8.19 -20.75
CA GLU A 503 -5.38 -9.32 -21.26
C GLU A 503 -4.65 -10.64 -21.00
N SER A 504 -3.32 -10.67 -21.10
CA SER A 504 -2.50 -11.86 -20.87
C SER A 504 -2.66 -12.43 -19.45
N ALA A 505 -2.92 -11.59 -18.45
CA ALA A 505 -3.15 -12.00 -17.07
C ALA A 505 -4.46 -12.77 -16.85
N THR A 506 -5.40 -12.69 -17.80
CA THR A 506 -6.73 -13.35 -17.73
C THR A 506 -6.80 -14.64 -18.53
N ILE A 507 -5.80 -14.91 -19.39
CA ILE A 507 -5.80 -16.08 -20.26
C ILE A 507 -5.41 -17.31 -19.44
N THR A 508 -6.32 -18.28 -19.37
CA THR A 508 -6.13 -19.46 -18.51
C THR A 508 -5.66 -20.69 -19.29
N THR A 509 -6.01 -20.80 -20.58
CA THR A 509 -5.77 -21.99 -21.42
C THR A 509 -5.13 -21.64 -22.76
N ALA A 510 -4.43 -22.60 -23.35
CA ALA A 510 -3.80 -22.46 -24.65
C ALA A 510 -4.82 -22.19 -25.77
N GLY A 511 -6.03 -22.78 -25.72
CA GLY A 511 -7.09 -22.50 -26.70
C GLY A 511 -7.70 -21.10 -26.58
N GLU A 512 -7.67 -20.49 -25.39
CA GLU A 512 -8.08 -19.10 -25.20
C GLU A 512 -7.05 -18.11 -25.77
N LEU A 513 -5.76 -18.42 -25.61
CA LEU A 513 -4.68 -17.66 -26.24
C LEU A 513 -4.82 -17.67 -27.78
N ALA A 514 -5.10 -18.84 -28.34
CA ALA A 514 -5.18 -19.08 -29.78
C ALA A 514 -6.29 -18.26 -30.45
N ARG A 515 -7.52 -18.33 -29.91
CA ARG A 515 -8.65 -17.52 -30.39
C ARG A 515 -8.41 -16.02 -30.31
N ARG A 516 -7.71 -15.53 -29.28
CA ARG A 516 -7.41 -14.09 -29.15
C ARG A 516 -6.37 -13.62 -30.16
N ILE A 517 -5.49 -14.51 -30.58
CA ILE A 517 -4.52 -14.27 -31.65
C ILE A 517 -5.23 -14.27 -33.02
N GLU A 518 -6.07 -15.27 -33.32
CA GLU A 518 -6.83 -15.35 -34.58
C GLU A 518 -7.74 -14.13 -34.80
N LYS A 519 -8.46 -13.68 -33.75
CA LYS A 519 -9.37 -12.53 -33.82
C LYS A 519 -8.66 -11.21 -34.16
N ARG A 520 -7.34 -11.15 -34.04
CA ARG A 520 -6.50 -10.02 -34.48
C ARG A 520 -5.85 -10.23 -35.85
N GLY A 521 -5.71 -11.48 -36.30
CA GLY A 521 -5.17 -11.81 -37.63
C GLY A 521 -6.10 -11.38 -38.78
N ASP A 522 -7.42 -11.41 -38.57
CA ASP A 522 -8.42 -11.11 -39.62
C ASP A 522 -8.62 -9.61 -39.92
N ASN A 523 -8.13 -8.70 -39.07
CA ASN A 523 -8.20 -7.25 -39.31
C ASN A 523 -6.94 -6.68 -39.99
N GLY A 524 -6.06 -7.53 -40.53
CA GLY A 524 -4.71 -7.15 -40.98
C GLY A 524 -4.56 -6.57 -42.40
N ALA A 525 -5.64 -6.30 -43.14
CA ALA A 525 -5.53 -5.92 -44.56
C ALA A 525 -5.63 -4.41 -44.88
N HIS A 526 -5.97 -3.53 -43.94
CA HIS A 526 -5.97 -2.09 -44.18
C HIS A 526 -5.53 -1.30 -42.96
N GLU A 527 -4.23 -1.00 -42.88
CA GLU A 527 -3.64 0.22 -42.31
C GLU A 527 -2.11 0.09 -42.34
N ARG A 528 -1.54 0.23 -43.53
CA ARG A 528 -0.18 0.77 -43.67
C ARG A 528 -0.35 2.26 -43.92
N ASP A 529 0.35 3.07 -43.12
CA ASP A 529 0.30 4.54 -43.03
C ASP A 529 -0.94 5.16 -42.37
N ALA A 530 -0.90 5.30 -41.05
CA ALA A 530 -1.43 6.48 -40.35
C ALA A 530 -0.90 6.56 -38.90
N THR A 531 0.14 7.38 -38.73
CA THR A 531 0.27 8.34 -37.62
C THR A 531 0.33 7.80 -36.18
N LEU A 532 1.56 7.55 -35.71
CA LEU A 532 1.93 7.69 -34.29
C LEU A 532 1.61 9.11 -33.81
N ALA A 533 0.40 9.32 -33.28
CA ALA A 533 0.11 10.45 -32.41
C ALA A 533 0.84 10.22 -31.08
N GLN A 534 2.10 10.66 -31.02
CA GLN A 534 2.75 10.96 -29.75
C GLN A 534 1.87 11.97 -29.00
N LYS A 535 1.34 11.57 -27.84
CA LYS A 535 0.93 12.51 -26.81
C LYS A 535 2.16 13.38 -26.49
N LYS A 536 2.10 14.66 -26.88
CA LYS A 536 3.00 15.70 -26.40
C LYS A 536 2.83 15.82 -24.89
N ASP A 537 3.79 15.31 -24.14
CA ASP A 537 4.09 15.83 -22.82
C ASP A 537 4.98 17.07 -23.02
N ASP A 538 4.69 18.15 -22.28
CA ASP A 538 5.40 19.43 -22.36
C ASP A 538 6.88 19.29 -21.98
N ASP A 539 7.74 19.06 -22.99
CA ASP A 539 9.20 19.08 -22.85
C ASP A 539 9.78 20.41 -23.34
N ILE A 540 10.74 20.94 -22.58
CA ILE A 540 11.49 22.16 -22.91
C ILE A 540 12.45 21.86 -24.08
N PHE A 541 12.26 22.52 -25.22
CA PHE A 541 13.11 22.38 -26.40
C PHE A 541 14.47 23.07 -26.19
N ILE A 542 15.55 22.29 -26.19
CA ILE A 542 16.92 22.80 -26.09
C ILE A 542 17.60 22.68 -27.47
N PRO A 543 18.06 23.78 -28.09
CA PRO A 543 18.73 23.75 -29.39
C PRO A 543 20.00 22.89 -29.40
N GLY A 544 20.24 22.14 -30.48
CA GLY A 544 21.38 21.21 -30.65
C GLY A 544 22.78 21.76 -30.29
N PRO A 545 23.12 23.04 -30.58
CA PRO A 545 24.40 23.64 -30.17
C PRO A 545 24.54 23.76 -28.65
N VAL A 546 23.44 24.03 -27.93
CA VAL A 546 23.40 24.15 -26.46
C VAL A 546 23.54 22.77 -25.82
N ALA A 547 22.90 21.75 -26.41
CA ALA A 547 23.05 20.36 -25.99
C ALA A 547 24.50 19.85 -26.17
N ALA A 548 25.14 20.20 -27.28
CA ALA A 548 26.55 19.86 -27.55
C ALA A 548 27.51 20.58 -26.58
N ALA A 549 27.29 21.87 -26.32
CA ALA A 549 28.08 22.66 -25.37
C ALA A 549 27.96 22.12 -23.92
N GLY A 550 26.76 21.74 -23.48
CA GLY A 550 26.57 21.15 -22.15
C GLY A 550 27.16 19.75 -22.01
N ARG A 551 27.11 18.90 -23.06
CA ARG A 551 27.82 17.60 -23.06
C ARG A 551 29.34 17.77 -22.95
N ALA A 552 29.90 18.77 -23.62
CA ALA A 552 31.31 19.12 -23.50
C ALA A 552 31.67 19.66 -22.10
N ALA A 553 30.82 20.52 -21.51
CA ALA A 553 31.00 21.06 -20.17
C ALA A 553 30.90 19.98 -19.07
N ILE A 554 29.98 19.02 -19.18
CA ILE A 554 29.87 17.88 -18.26
C ILE A 554 31.06 16.94 -18.42
N SER A 555 31.49 16.65 -19.66
CA SER A 555 32.70 15.85 -19.88
C SER A 555 33.95 16.55 -19.31
N PHE A 556 34.03 17.87 -19.39
CA PHE A 556 35.09 18.68 -18.77
C PHE A 556 35.02 18.62 -17.24
N PHE A 557 33.83 18.79 -16.65
CA PHE A 557 33.64 18.73 -15.19
C PHE A 557 33.84 17.32 -14.61
N GLN A 558 33.43 16.27 -15.32
CA GLN A 558 33.71 14.87 -14.96
C GLN A 558 35.22 14.59 -15.05
N LYS A 559 35.90 15.03 -16.11
CA LYS A 559 37.37 14.93 -16.20
C LYS A 559 38.08 15.73 -15.10
N ALA A 560 37.56 16.88 -14.69
CA ALA A 560 38.11 17.67 -13.59
C ALA A 560 37.87 17.02 -12.21
N LEU A 561 36.69 16.44 -11.97
CA LEU A 561 36.35 15.73 -10.73
C LEU A 561 37.19 14.45 -10.58
N TYR A 562 37.27 13.64 -11.64
CA TYR A 562 37.96 12.34 -11.63
C TYR A 562 39.45 12.42 -11.97
N GLY A 563 39.93 13.54 -12.52
CA GLY A 563 41.35 13.79 -12.79
C GLY A 563 42.03 14.74 -11.80
N GLY A 564 41.27 15.41 -10.92
CA GLY A 564 41.80 16.38 -9.95
C GLY A 564 41.56 16.03 -8.47
N VAL A 565 40.51 15.27 -8.14
CA VAL A 565 40.16 14.92 -6.75
C VAL A 565 40.48 13.47 -6.39
N PHE A 566 40.43 12.55 -7.37
CA PHE A 566 40.68 11.12 -7.19
C PHE A 566 41.80 10.61 -8.11
N GLU A 567 42.63 9.70 -7.62
CA GLU A 567 43.54 8.89 -8.42
C GLU A 567 42.81 7.60 -8.82
N ILE A 568 42.66 7.34 -10.12
CA ILE A 568 41.98 6.14 -10.62
C ILE A 568 43.01 5.14 -11.11
N ASP A 569 43.05 3.97 -10.48
CA ASP A 569 43.82 2.82 -10.95
C ASP A 569 42.90 1.84 -11.65
N VAL A 570 43.21 1.48 -12.89
CA VAL A 570 42.43 0.50 -13.63
C VAL A 570 43.31 -0.61 -14.17
N SER A 571 42.91 -1.84 -13.87
CA SER A 571 43.53 -3.06 -14.37
C SER A 571 42.55 -3.88 -15.20
N GLY A 572 43.09 -4.67 -16.14
CA GLY A 572 42.30 -5.58 -16.96
C GLY A 572 41.66 -4.96 -18.22
N GLN A 573 42.09 -3.76 -18.65
CA GLN A 573 41.59 -3.12 -19.89
C GLN A 573 41.62 -4.02 -21.14
N ALA A 574 42.60 -4.90 -21.25
CA ALA A 574 42.74 -5.81 -22.38
C ALA A 574 41.54 -6.78 -22.53
N ASN A 575 40.72 -6.93 -21.49
CA ASN A 575 39.54 -7.79 -21.49
C ASN A 575 38.30 -7.12 -22.10
N VAL A 576 38.30 -5.81 -22.35
CA VAL A 576 37.12 -5.12 -22.92
C VAL A 576 36.92 -5.55 -24.39
N PRO A 577 35.76 -6.11 -24.76
CA PRO A 577 35.49 -6.49 -26.15
C PRO A 577 35.54 -5.29 -27.10
N ALA A 578 36.26 -5.43 -28.21
CA ALA A 578 36.33 -4.39 -29.24
C ALA A 578 35.15 -4.42 -30.24
N ASN A 579 34.38 -5.52 -30.27
CA ASN A 579 33.29 -5.75 -31.23
C ASN A 579 32.06 -6.34 -30.54
N GLY A 580 30.87 -5.86 -30.93
CA GLY A 580 29.58 -6.34 -30.41
C GLY A 580 29.11 -5.60 -29.15
N ALA A 581 27.78 -5.54 -28.95
CA ALA A 581 27.20 -5.06 -27.70
C ALA A 581 27.36 -6.12 -26.61
N PHE A 582 27.65 -5.69 -25.39
CA PHE A 582 27.87 -6.58 -24.24
C PHE A 582 27.28 -5.99 -22.96
N LEU A 583 27.01 -6.86 -22.00
CA LEU A 583 26.55 -6.51 -20.67
C LEU A 583 27.77 -6.22 -19.79
N VAL A 584 27.71 -5.18 -18.97
CA VAL A 584 28.72 -4.90 -17.94
C VAL A 584 28.11 -5.19 -16.59
N ALA A 585 28.69 -6.13 -15.84
CA ALA A 585 28.25 -6.51 -14.51
C ALA A 585 29.19 -5.88 -13.47
N ALA A 586 28.70 -4.99 -12.62
CA ALA A 586 29.52 -4.37 -11.57
C ALA A 586 28.87 -4.46 -10.19
N ASN A 587 29.69 -4.41 -9.13
CA ASN A 587 29.20 -4.20 -7.77
C ASN A 587 28.72 -2.74 -7.59
N HIS A 588 27.77 -2.51 -6.67
CA HIS A 588 27.14 -1.20 -6.51
C HIS A 588 27.19 -0.68 -5.08
N THR A 589 28.08 0.26 -4.81
CA THR A 589 28.35 0.76 -3.46
C THR A 589 28.23 2.28 -3.34
N SER A 590 28.19 3.02 -4.46
CA SER A 590 28.24 4.49 -4.48
C SER A 590 27.50 5.15 -5.67
N HIS A 591 27.30 6.46 -5.58
CA HIS A 591 26.87 7.29 -6.71
C HIS A 591 27.97 7.49 -7.76
N LEU A 592 29.23 7.23 -7.41
CA LEU A 592 30.39 7.38 -8.30
C LEU A 592 30.55 6.23 -9.30
N ASP A 593 29.91 5.08 -9.04
CA ASP A 593 30.15 3.80 -9.73
C ASP A 593 29.92 3.89 -11.25
N VAL A 594 28.81 4.48 -11.68
CA VAL A 594 28.46 4.60 -13.12
C VAL A 594 29.50 5.43 -13.87
N GLY A 595 29.94 6.55 -13.29
CA GLY A 595 30.97 7.40 -13.87
C GLY A 595 32.33 6.70 -13.91
N LEU A 596 32.65 5.96 -12.86
CA LEU A 596 33.90 5.21 -12.74
C LEU A 596 33.98 4.07 -13.78
N VAL A 597 32.91 3.30 -13.97
CA VAL A 597 32.85 2.27 -15.04
C VAL A 597 33.00 2.91 -16.43
N LYS A 598 32.32 4.05 -16.66
CA LYS A 598 32.41 4.76 -17.93
C LYS A 598 33.83 5.18 -18.27
N ILE A 599 34.59 5.65 -17.28
CA ILE A 599 36.00 6.04 -17.46
C ILE A 599 36.88 4.80 -17.69
N ALA A 600 36.64 3.73 -16.94
CA ALA A 600 37.40 2.49 -17.03
C ALA A 600 37.33 1.81 -18.41
N LEU A 601 36.17 1.90 -19.08
CA LEU A 601 35.93 1.32 -20.42
C LEU A 601 36.47 2.15 -21.59
N ARG A 602 37.07 3.33 -21.33
CA ARG A 602 37.66 4.23 -22.35
C ARG A 602 36.68 4.52 -23.50
N ASP A 603 37.06 4.20 -24.74
CA ASP A 603 36.29 4.49 -25.95
C ASP A 603 34.93 3.79 -25.95
N GLU A 604 34.85 2.55 -25.44
CA GLU A 604 33.58 1.82 -25.30
C GLU A 604 32.70 2.38 -24.17
N GLY A 605 33.28 3.14 -23.23
CA GLY A 605 32.51 3.90 -22.24
C GLY A 605 31.58 4.94 -22.86
N THR A 606 31.86 5.43 -24.07
CA THR A 606 30.97 6.38 -24.76
C THR A 606 29.68 5.73 -25.25
N LYS A 607 29.69 4.41 -25.49
CA LYS A 607 28.54 3.59 -25.87
C LYS A 607 27.89 2.90 -24.66
N LEU A 608 28.36 3.18 -23.43
CA LEU A 608 27.78 2.62 -22.22
C LEU A 608 26.47 3.33 -21.87
N ALA A 609 25.39 2.57 -21.89
CA ALA A 609 24.10 2.94 -21.34
C ALA A 609 23.97 2.37 -19.91
N SER A 610 23.54 3.20 -18.97
CA SER A 610 23.17 2.74 -17.63
C SER A 610 21.66 2.87 -17.46
N LEU A 611 21.05 1.83 -16.91
CA LEU A 611 19.63 1.79 -16.62
C LEU A 611 19.33 2.66 -15.38
N ALA A 612 18.66 3.80 -15.57
CA ALA A 612 18.37 4.74 -14.50
C ALA A 612 16.87 4.80 -14.17
N ALA A 613 16.55 4.86 -12.88
CA ALA A 613 15.18 4.93 -12.40
C ALA A 613 14.48 6.22 -12.84
N ARG A 614 13.41 6.09 -13.64
CA ARG A 614 12.58 7.20 -14.14
C ARG A 614 12.04 8.06 -12.99
N ASP A 615 11.65 7.44 -11.88
CA ASP A 615 11.02 8.08 -10.72
C ASP A 615 11.98 8.97 -9.89
N TYR A 616 13.30 8.81 -10.06
CA TYR A 616 14.31 9.56 -9.30
C TYR A 616 15.02 10.63 -10.14
N PHE A 617 15.20 10.37 -11.44
CA PHE A 617 15.96 11.22 -12.34
C PHE A 617 15.08 12.03 -13.31
N PHE A 618 13.79 11.73 -13.45
CA PHE A 618 12.90 12.30 -14.49
C PHE A 618 11.53 12.79 -13.96
N ASP A 619 11.44 13.03 -12.64
CA ASP A 619 10.24 13.46 -11.89
C ASP A 619 9.79 14.91 -12.16
N ASN A 620 10.61 15.73 -12.83
CA ASN A 620 10.29 17.13 -13.17
C ASN A 620 10.71 17.46 -14.63
N PRO A 621 9.92 18.28 -15.37
CA PRO A 621 10.26 18.75 -16.72
C PRO A 621 11.70 19.25 -16.91
N TRP A 622 12.28 19.95 -15.91
CA TRP A 622 13.66 20.44 -15.94
C TRP A 622 14.70 19.32 -15.83
N LYS A 623 14.46 18.33 -14.95
CA LYS A 623 15.33 17.15 -14.81
C LYS A 623 15.22 16.26 -16.05
N ARG A 624 14.03 16.13 -16.66
CA ARG A 624 13.82 15.42 -17.93
C ARG A 624 14.62 16.02 -19.08
N ALA A 625 14.51 17.33 -19.27
CA ALA A 625 15.27 18.04 -20.29
C ALA A 625 16.79 17.99 -20.04
N TRP A 626 17.22 17.98 -18.77
CA TRP A 626 18.62 17.84 -18.38
C TRP A 626 19.18 16.43 -18.61
N PHE A 627 18.55 15.39 -18.07
CA PHE A 627 19.09 14.02 -18.19
C PHE A 627 18.85 13.41 -19.58
N GLY A 628 17.76 13.76 -20.26
CA GLY A 628 17.45 13.28 -21.62
C GLY A 628 18.34 13.85 -22.72
N ASN A 629 18.90 15.06 -22.52
CA ASN A 629 19.75 15.71 -23.54
C ASN A 629 21.25 15.69 -23.20
N PHE A 630 21.61 15.50 -21.92
CA PHE A 630 22.99 15.66 -21.44
C PHE A 630 23.60 14.39 -20.81
N THR A 631 22.89 13.24 -20.73
CA THR A 631 23.43 11.96 -20.21
C THR A 631 22.98 10.74 -21.03
N ASN A 632 23.82 9.69 -21.15
CA ASN A 632 23.46 8.39 -21.77
C ASN A 632 22.68 7.47 -20.80
N LEU A 633 21.73 8.04 -20.06
CA LEU A 633 20.90 7.29 -19.13
C LEU A 633 19.63 6.84 -19.84
N VAL A 634 19.40 5.53 -19.90
CA VAL A 634 18.18 4.97 -20.46
C VAL A 634 17.13 4.90 -19.34
N PRO A 635 15.99 5.59 -19.46
CA PRO A 635 15.00 5.63 -18.39
C PRO A 635 14.32 4.27 -18.23
N ILE A 636 14.29 3.75 -17.01
CA ILE A 636 13.57 2.54 -16.61
C ILE A 636 12.64 2.83 -15.43
N GLN A 637 11.40 2.34 -15.49
CA GLN A 637 10.47 2.41 -14.36
C GLN A 637 10.87 1.38 -13.30
N ARG A 638 11.04 1.77 -12.03
CA ARG A 638 11.32 0.80 -10.94
C ARG A 638 10.12 -0.08 -10.60
N ARG A 639 8.92 0.34 -11.02
CA ARG A 639 7.62 -0.29 -10.74
C ARG A 639 6.83 -0.65 -12.00
N GLY A 640 7.48 -0.65 -13.17
CA GLY A 640 6.89 -1.12 -14.42
C GLY A 640 7.01 -2.64 -14.57
N SER A 641 6.29 -3.22 -15.53
CA SER A 641 6.42 -4.65 -15.80
C SER A 641 7.86 -5.00 -16.18
N LEU A 642 8.35 -6.12 -15.64
CA LEU A 642 9.67 -6.69 -15.96
C LEU A 642 9.90 -6.71 -17.49
N LYS A 643 8.82 -6.93 -18.25
CA LYS A 643 8.71 -6.89 -19.72
C LYS A 643 9.20 -5.58 -20.36
N GLU A 644 8.75 -4.41 -19.92
CA GLU A 644 9.11 -3.13 -20.56
C GLU A 644 10.58 -2.75 -20.33
N SER A 645 11.08 -3.09 -19.13
CA SER A 645 12.48 -2.91 -18.74
C SER A 645 13.42 -3.82 -19.53
N LEU A 646 13.00 -5.08 -19.74
CA LEU A 646 13.75 -6.07 -20.52
C LEU A 646 13.73 -5.76 -22.02
N HIS A 647 12.58 -5.37 -22.58
CA HIS A 647 12.46 -4.99 -23.99
C HIS A 647 13.35 -3.79 -24.32
N THR A 648 13.37 -2.79 -23.45
CA THR A 648 14.23 -1.61 -23.62
C THR A 648 15.71 -1.99 -23.53
N ALA A 649 16.08 -2.89 -22.61
CA ALA A 649 17.45 -3.38 -22.45
C ALA A 649 17.93 -4.17 -23.69
N VAL A 650 17.12 -5.09 -24.21
CA VAL A 650 17.45 -5.87 -25.42
C VAL A 650 17.58 -4.95 -26.64
N ARG A 651 16.62 -4.04 -26.85
CA ARG A 651 16.67 -3.06 -27.95
C ARG A 651 17.90 -2.15 -27.87
N THR A 652 18.34 -1.80 -26.66
CA THR A 652 19.55 -0.98 -26.46
C THR A 652 20.80 -1.73 -26.92
N LEU A 653 20.90 -3.02 -26.61
CA LEU A 653 21.99 -3.89 -27.09
C LEU A 653 21.93 -4.06 -28.61
N GLU A 654 20.75 -4.23 -29.20
CA GLU A 654 20.57 -4.31 -30.67
C GLU A 654 20.97 -3.02 -31.40
N LEU A 655 20.78 -1.86 -30.77
CA LEU A 655 21.22 -0.56 -31.29
C LEU A 655 22.74 -0.33 -31.16
N GLY A 656 23.50 -1.31 -30.65
CA GLY A 656 24.95 -1.28 -30.54
C GLY A 656 25.49 -0.59 -29.29
N TYR A 657 24.65 -0.32 -28.29
CA TYR A 657 25.09 0.20 -26.99
C TYR A 657 25.43 -0.93 -26.00
N HIS A 658 26.41 -0.71 -25.13
CA HIS A 658 26.68 -1.61 -24.00
C HIS A 658 25.76 -1.29 -22.83
N LEU A 659 25.43 -2.27 -22.00
CA LEU A 659 24.48 -2.08 -20.91
C LEU A 659 25.12 -2.35 -19.55
N LEU A 660 25.22 -1.33 -18.71
CA LEU A 660 25.67 -1.47 -17.32
C LEU A 660 24.53 -1.94 -16.41
N ILE A 661 24.74 -3.07 -15.76
CA ILE A 661 23.84 -3.67 -14.78
C ILE A 661 24.60 -3.86 -13.47
N PHE A 662 23.92 -3.47 -12.39
CA PHE A 662 24.32 -3.77 -11.03
C PHE A 662 23.48 -4.94 -10.52
N PRO A 663 23.98 -6.20 -10.53
CA PRO A 663 23.16 -7.38 -10.28
C PRO A 663 22.57 -7.43 -8.87
N GLU A 664 23.15 -6.69 -7.92
CA GLU A 664 22.65 -6.50 -6.54
C GLU A 664 21.27 -5.81 -6.49
N GLY A 665 20.94 -5.02 -7.52
CA GLY A 665 19.66 -4.31 -7.66
C GLY A 665 19.48 -3.08 -6.75
N THR A 666 20.33 -2.91 -5.72
CA THR A 666 20.38 -1.73 -4.86
C THR A 666 21.81 -1.45 -4.41
N ARG A 667 22.11 -0.21 -4.02
CA ARG A 667 23.42 0.15 -3.45
C ARG A 667 23.62 -0.49 -2.08
N SER A 668 24.76 -1.16 -1.94
CA SER A 668 25.25 -1.75 -0.69
C SER A 668 25.28 -0.69 0.43
N PRO A 669 24.70 -0.98 1.61
CA PRO A 669 24.69 -0.06 2.75
C PRO A 669 26.03 -0.01 3.49
N ASP A 670 26.81 -1.08 3.43
CA ASP A 670 28.06 -1.30 4.18
C ASP A 670 29.31 -1.39 3.29
N GLY A 671 29.13 -1.38 1.97
CA GLY A 671 30.22 -1.48 1.00
C GLY A 671 30.57 -2.92 0.61
N GLU A 672 29.94 -3.92 1.24
CA GLU A 672 30.15 -5.34 0.95
C GLU A 672 29.30 -5.81 -0.24
N LEU A 673 29.79 -6.84 -0.94
CA LEU A 673 29.15 -7.41 -2.13
C LEU A 673 27.86 -8.15 -1.75
N GLN A 674 26.72 -7.69 -2.28
CA GLN A 674 25.40 -8.27 -1.98
C GLN A 674 25.05 -9.48 -2.87
N GLU A 675 23.91 -10.13 -2.59
CA GLU A 675 23.40 -11.22 -3.43
C GLU A 675 22.98 -10.72 -4.83
N PHE A 676 23.42 -11.45 -5.86
CA PHE A 676 23.13 -11.11 -7.25
C PHE A 676 21.79 -11.68 -7.71
N LYS A 677 21.00 -10.85 -8.38
CA LYS A 677 19.69 -11.22 -8.89
C LYS A 677 19.80 -11.88 -10.28
N PRO A 678 18.93 -12.87 -10.62
CA PRO A 678 19.00 -13.61 -11.89
C PRO A 678 18.78 -12.81 -13.18
N ALA A 679 18.43 -11.52 -13.09
CA ALA A 679 18.09 -10.69 -14.24
C ALA A 679 19.23 -10.58 -15.27
N ILE A 680 20.48 -10.61 -14.82
CA ILE A 680 21.64 -10.53 -15.71
C ILE A 680 21.80 -11.77 -16.61
N ALA A 681 21.55 -12.96 -16.05
CA ALA A 681 21.57 -14.21 -16.81
C ALA A 681 20.46 -14.23 -17.87
N TYR A 682 19.27 -13.74 -17.51
CA TYR A 682 18.16 -13.64 -18.43
C TYR A 682 18.48 -12.71 -19.61
N LEU A 683 19.03 -11.52 -19.36
CA LEU A 683 19.37 -10.56 -20.40
C LEU A 683 20.45 -11.08 -21.34
N SER A 684 21.47 -11.76 -20.81
CA SER A 684 22.48 -12.43 -21.63
C SER A 684 21.84 -13.46 -22.56
N PHE A 685 20.92 -14.28 -22.06
CA PHE A 685 20.25 -15.30 -22.86
C PHE A 685 19.24 -14.75 -23.87
N ALA A 686 18.50 -13.70 -23.50
CA ALA A 686 17.53 -13.07 -24.38
C ALA A 686 18.18 -12.27 -25.52
N ALA A 687 19.27 -11.54 -25.23
CA ALA A 687 19.98 -10.72 -26.21
C ALA A 687 21.11 -11.47 -26.94
N GLY A 688 21.49 -12.68 -26.48
CA GLY A 688 22.69 -13.37 -26.96
C GLY A 688 23.98 -12.60 -26.66
N ALA A 689 24.02 -11.88 -25.54
CA ALA A 689 25.08 -10.92 -25.22
C ALA A 689 26.09 -11.48 -24.20
N ASP A 690 27.36 -11.20 -24.44
CA ASP A 690 28.46 -11.52 -23.52
C ASP A 690 28.38 -10.66 -22.24
N ILE A 691 28.95 -11.15 -21.13
CA ILE A 691 28.98 -10.44 -19.84
C ILE A 691 30.43 -10.10 -19.47
N LEU A 692 30.71 -8.82 -19.25
CA LEU A 692 31.99 -8.29 -18.76
C LEU A 692 31.91 -8.02 -17.24
N PRO A 693 32.60 -8.82 -16.40
CA PRO A 693 32.65 -8.59 -14.96
C PRO A 693 33.58 -7.43 -14.59
N VAL A 694 33.13 -6.55 -13.70
CA VAL A 694 33.88 -5.37 -13.23
C VAL A 694 33.75 -5.27 -11.70
N TYR A 695 34.87 -5.08 -11.02
CA TYR A 695 34.91 -4.81 -9.58
C TYR A 695 35.39 -3.39 -9.30
N LEU A 696 34.69 -2.70 -8.40
CA LEU A 696 34.90 -1.32 -7.98
C LEU A 696 35.26 -1.27 -6.50
N GLU A 697 36.35 -0.58 -6.16
CA GLU A 697 36.83 -0.40 -4.78
C GLU A 697 37.05 1.09 -4.47
N GLY A 698 36.77 1.50 -3.22
CA GLY A 698 37.02 2.85 -2.73
C GLY A 698 35.87 3.84 -2.96
N THR A 699 34.86 3.50 -3.77
CA THR A 699 33.74 4.41 -4.09
C THR A 699 32.78 4.58 -2.92
N HIS A 700 32.62 3.57 -2.05
CA HIS A 700 31.81 3.65 -0.85
C HIS A 700 32.40 4.63 0.17
N GLU A 701 33.70 4.55 0.43
CA GLU A 701 34.40 5.40 1.39
C GLU A 701 34.52 6.85 0.90
N ALA A 702 34.65 7.03 -0.42
CA ALA A 702 34.67 8.34 -1.06
C ALA A 702 33.30 9.05 -1.01
N MET A 703 32.20 8.29 -1.20
CA MET A 703 30.84 8.84 -1.20
C MET A 703 29.81 7.78 -0.78
N PRO A 704 29.58 7.59 0.53
CA PRO A 704 28.68 6.56 1.03
C PRO A 704 27.20 6.90 0.75
N LYS A 705 26.35 5.89 0.86
CA LYS A 705 24.91 5.99 0.61
C LYS A 705 24.27 7.08 1.49
N GLY A 706 23.70 8.11 0.85
CA GLY A 706 23.06 9.26 1.52
C GLY A 706 23.89 10.54 1.52
N ALA A 707 25.18 10.49 1.18
CA ALA A 707 26.02 11.67 1.02
C ALA A 707 25.73 12.40 -0.31
N PHE A 708 25.73 13.74 -0.28
CA PHE A 708 25.46 14.58 -1.47
C PHE A 708 26.75 15.04 -2.19
N LEU A 709 27.88 15.10 -1.49
CA LEU A 709 29.19 15.47 -2.02
C LEU A 709 30.27 14.49 -1.50
N PRO A 710 31.30 14.18 -2.30
CA PRO A 710 32.44 13.39 -1.85
C PRO A 710 33.21 14.13 -0.75
N ASP A 711 33.73 13.38 0.23
CA ASP A 711 34.56 13.95 1.30
C ASP A 711 36.03 14.03 0.82
N PRO A 712 36.58 15.24 0.58
CA PRO A 712 37.94 15.41 0.04
C PRO A 712 39.07 14.96 1.00
N ARG A 713 38.73 14.56 2.24
CA ARG A 713 39.67 14.02 3.24
C ARG A 713 39.69 12.49 3.30
N LYS A 714 38.76 11.81 2.63
CA LYS A 714 38.68 10.33 2.58
C LYS A 714 39.34 9.77 1.30
N ARG A 715 39.64 8.46 1.32
CA ARG A 715 40.39 7.69 0.31
C ARG A 715 40.36 8.33 -1.09
N ARG A 716 41.54 8.74 -1.59
CA ARG A 716 41.69 9.37 -2.92
C ARG A 716 41.80 8.36 -4.06
N ASN A 717 42.07 7.09 -3.76
CA ASN A 717 42.37 6.09 -4.77
C ASN A 717 41.12 5.23 -5.04
N LEU A 718 40.59 5.33 -6.26
CA LEU A 718 39.50 4.51 -6.76
C LEU A 718 40.09 3.42 -7.65
N ILE A 719 39.82 2.15 -7.33
CA ILE A 719 40.37 1.02 -8.09
C ILE A 719 39.26 0.37 -8.89
N VAL A 720 39.54 0.09 -10.16
CA VAL A 720 38.67 -0.67 -11.05
C VAL A 720 39.42 -1.89 -11.57
N ARG A 721 38.84 -3.07 -11.42
CA ARG A 721 39.40 -4.33 -11.94
C ARG A 721 38.43 -4.92 -12.95
N ILE A 722 38.87 -5.08 -14.19
CA ILE A 722 38.05 -5.61 -15.29
C ILE A 722 38.46 -7.06 -15.54
N GLY A 723 37.52 -7.99 -15.36
CA GLY A 723 37.74 -9.43 -15.55
C GLY A 723 37.59 -9.87 -17.01
N PRO A 724 37.98 -11.12 -17.31
CA PRO A 724 37.74 -11.69 -18.62
C PRO A 724 36.25 -11.84 -18.90
N VAL A 725 35.90 -11.69 -20.18
CA VAL A 725 34.52 -11.73 -20.67
C VAL A 725 33.98 -13.15 -20.55
N LEU A 726 32.79 -13.28 -19.96
CA LEU A 726 32.03 -14.52 -19.96
C LEU A 726 31.23 -14.58 -21.26
N ARG A 727 31.63 -15.49 -22.16
CA ARG A 727 31.02 -15.60 -23.49
C ARG A 727 29.64 -16.24 -23.40
N TYR A 728 28.67 -15.69 -24.11
CA TYR A 728 27.31 -16.22 -24.17
C TYR A 728 27.28 -17.71 -24.55
N GLU A 729 28.10 -18.12 -25.53
CA GLU A 729 28.17 -19.51 -25.99
C GLU A 729 28.68 -20.47 -24.90
N GLU A 730 29.66 -20.04 -24.10
CA GLU A 730 30.21 -20.82 -22.99
C GLU A 730 29.19 -20.96 -21.86
N LEU A 731 28.50 -19.86 -21.52
CA LEU A 731 27.43 -19.85 -20.51
C LEU A 731 26.25 -20.77 -20.92
N ARG A 732 25.91 -20.77 -22.21
CA ARG A 732 24.86 -21.63 -22.77
C ARG A 732 25.28 -23.10 -22.78
N GLY A 733 26.55 -23.39 -23.09
CA GLY A 733 27.10 -24.74 -23.04
C GLY A 733 27.17 -25.30 -21.61
N ALA A 734 27.62 -24.49 -20.65
CA ALA A 734 27.75 -24.89 -19.24
C ALA A 734 26.40 -25.18 -18.55
N THR A 735 25.31 -24.59 -19.05
CA THR A 735 23.96 -24.75 -18.48
C THR A 735 23.07 -25.72 -19.26
N GLN A 736 23.64 -26.43 -20.24
CA GLN A 736 22.91 -27.39 -21.06
C GLN A 736 22.36 -28.55 -20.22
N GLY A 737 21.03 -28.78 -20.30
CA GLY A 737 20.34 -29.85 -19.56
C GLY A 737 19.83 -29.45 -18.16
N LEU A 738 20.11 -28.23 -17.69
CA LEU A 738 19.53 -27.71 -16.45
C LEU A 738 18.12 -27.15 -16.69
N ALA A 739 17.25 -27.28 -15.68
CA ALA A 739 15.99 -26.53 -15.65
C ALA A 739 16.28 -25.03 -15.68
N ARG A 740 15.46 -24.26 -16.38
CA ARG A 740 15.73 -22.84 -16.69
C ARG A 740 16.07 -21.96 -15.48
N SER A 741 15.32 -22.11 -14.39
CA SER A 741 15.58 -21.38 -13.13
C SER A 741 16.95 -21.74 -12.56
N ALA A 742 17.37 -23.01 -12.68
CA ALA A 742 18.70 -23.47 -12.27
C ALA A 742 19.79 -22.94 -13.22
N ALA A 743 19.56 -22.88 -14.54
CA ALA A 743 20.48 -22.28 -15.50
C ALA A 743 20.73 -20.78 -15.22
N HIS A 744 19.67 -20.00 -14.97
CA HIS A 744 19.82 -18.58 -14.64
C HIS A 744 20.55 -18.36 -13.31
N LYS A 745 20.24 -19.17 -12.29
CA LYS A 745 20.95 -19.15 -11.01
C LYS A 745 22.43 -19.48 -11.18
N GLU A 746 22.75 -20.46 -12.01
CA GLU A 746 24.14 -20.87 -12.27
C GLU A 746 24.94 -19.80 -13.00
N VAL A 747 24.39 -19.18 -14.05
CA VAL A 747 25.05 -18.04 -14.71
C VAL A 747 25.24 -16.88 -13.75
N THR A 748 24.24 -16.58 -12.91
CA THR A 748 24.34 -15.50 -11.92
C THR A 748 25.41 -15.80 -10.87
N ARG A 749 25.53 -17.06 -10.45
CA ARG A 749 26.59 -17.55 -9.56
C ARG A 749 27.97 -17.40 -10.20
N LEU A 750 28.14 -17.76 -11.47
CA LEU A 750 29.40 -17.58 -12.22
C LEU A 750 29.79 -16.11 -12.33
N VAL A 751 28.84 -15.22 -12.64
CA VAL A 751 29.08 -13.76 -12.69
C VAL A 751 29.54 -13.25 -11.32
N ARG A 752 28.87 -13.67 -10.24
CA ARG A 752 29.25 -13.30 -8.87
C ARG A 752 30.66 -13.79 -8.53
N LEU A 753 30.97 -15.06 -8.80
CA LEU A 753 32.30 -15.62 -8.55
C LEU A 753 33.40 -14.90 -9.33
N SER A 754 33.13 -14.48 -10.56
CA SER A 754 34.07 -13.67 -11.35
C SER A 754 34.34 -12.32 -10.71
N ILE A 755 33.33 -11.66 -10.12
CA ILE A 755 33.51 -10.39 -9.41
C ILE A 755 34.19 -10.59 -8.05
N GLU A 756 33.91 -11.68 -7.33
CA GLU A 756 34.62 -12.05 -6.10
C GLU A 756 36.09 -12.39 -6.36
N ALA A 757 36.40 -13.07 -7.48
CA ALA A 757 37.77 -13.34 -7.89
C ALA A 757 38.53 -12.03 -8.19
N LEU A 758 37.88 -11.05 -8.81
CA LEU A 758 38.45 -9.73 -9.02
C LEU A 758 38.71 -8.98 -7.71
N ARG A 759 37.79 -9.05 -6.74
CA ARG A 759 38.00 -8.50 -5.38
C ARG A 759 39.23 -9.13 -4.71
N ASP A 760 39.32 -10.45 -4.73
CA ASP A 760 40.33 -11.22 -4.01
C ASP A 760 41.69 -11.30 -4.76
N GLY A 761 41.76 -10.84 -6.01
CA GLY A 761 42.97 -10.99 -6.85
C GLY A 761 43.24 -12.44 -7.27
N LYS A 762 42.19 -13.28 -7.34
CA LYS A 762 42.24 -14.70 -7.71
C LYS A 762 41.95 -14.89 -9.20
N PRO A 763 42.37 -16.02 -9.81
CA PRO A 763 41.96 -16.34 -11.17
C PRO A 763 40.43 -16.49 -11.27
N PRO A 764 39.83 -16.14 -12.42
CA PRO A 764 38.39 -16.29 -12.66
C PRO A 764 37.98 -17.77 -12.60
N PRO A 765 36.71 -18.06 -12.26
CA PRO A 765 36.19 -19.44 -12.28
C PRO A 765 36.23 -20.02 -13.71
N GLU A 766 36.64 -21.28 -13.85
CA GLU A 766 36.59 -21.98 -15.14
C GLU A 766 35.13 -22.32 -15.51
N VAL A 767 34.69 -21.88 -16.69
CA VAL A 767 33.38 -22.23 -17.25
C VAL A 767 33.47 -23.61 -17.92
N GLY A 768 33.29 -24.67 -17.14
CA GLY A 768 33.39 -26.06 -17.61
C GLY A 768 32.15 -26.58 -18.36
N ARG A 769 32.35 -27.54 -19.28
CA ARG A 769 31.25 -28.34 -19.88
C ARG A 769 30.59 -29.26 -18.82
N PRO A 770 29.27 -29.52 -18.91
CA PRO A 770 28.52 -30.18 -17.84
C PRO A 770 29.03 -31.61 -17.63
N GLY A 771 29.41 -31.96 -16.38
CA GLY A 771 29.75 -33.34 -16.04
C GLY A 771 30.73 -33.60 -14.88
N ARG A 772 31.22 -32.60 -14.15
CA ARG A 772 31.93 -32.84 -12.88
C ARG A 772 31.52 -31.81 -11.83
N LEU A 773 30.69 -32.27 -10.89
CA LEU A 773 30.72 -31.75 -9.52
C LEU A 773 32.14 -31.96 -9.00
N LEU A 774 32.96 -30.91 -9.05
CA LEU A 774 34.21 -30.88 -8.30
C LEU A 774 33.89 -30.42 -6.89
N GLU A 775 33.69 -31.40 -6.01
CA GLU A 775 34.11 -31.28 -4.62
C GLU A 775 35.62 -30.99 -4.58
N ALA A 776 35.97 -29.80 -4.11
CA ALA A 776 37.28 -29.40 -3.55
C ALA A 776 37.19 -27.88 -3.29
N SER A 777 37.37 -27.31 -2.10
CA SER A 777 38.05 -27.77 -0.90
C SER A 777 37.57 -26.99 0.33
N ARG A 778 37.84 -27.61 1.48
CA ARG A 778 37.93 -27.07 2.85
C ARG A 778 38.41 -25.63 2.98
#